data_AF-A0AAD3CHA5-F1
#
_entry.id   AF-A0AAD3CHA5-F1
#
_cell.length_a   1.000
_cell.length_b   1.000
_cell.length_c   1.000
_cell.angle_alpha   90.00
_cell.angle_beta   90.00
_cell.angle_gamma   90.00
#
_symmetry.space_group_name_H-M   'P 1'
#
loop_
_entity.id
_entity.type
_entity.pdbx_description
1 polymer ?
#
loop_
_entity_poly.entity_id
_entity_poly.type
_entity_poly.pdbx_seq_one_letter_code
_entity_poly.pdbx_strand_id
1 'polypeptide(L)'
;MSSDVRTSPDGETRTSRIVGSVDFHFPVASPSEEPAEIFKIVSGVRCQMPFKVKVASSAGIDEQGILETVSQVFDEVESTLSNWNPDSEINVVNKMKVGDPAHKMSPMLREVVLGAKEMVKKTNCAFDPSIAPLIDYYHSRALFKSSSNPTNENCKKNDESRIEKEVINVWKELLKAGYSSNPMDTRISKRVKKLLELSTWSSAFSVHKEFISKKHDEACLDLSGIAKGYTVDEIARRLPTSCMVEWGGDVKVVGKHPLGKNVWSVGVRKPRTLYELQEGVKRVKEEGQQGPVYTLYSSDKDGKNESDEYLAIIDLKDGDAIATSGDCEKVIEKDGKLYSHIINPKLGRLLEINSETLAQAVVVCKGSCMCADALSTAAISLEDPTKARELLEPFRTAFRYPVNDFLLFSRDGPRIIRLQVPGLEPKEIREKRLQSHEPAKVIVLGSGLAGMSAAIAAADAGAKVILLEKEEKTGGNSAKATSGINGWATETQAEQGVCDDERLFERDTHRSGLGGTTNPSLVRTLSIQSAPAGHWLMHRFNIPLKVLSQLGGHAAKRTHRAPPDDQGRPVPIGFFIMKTMRLVIEGEYSDKIEIRCGSKVLRLLSSDENDCKIVHGVVVEHKNGNRYEEYGDSVVVCTGGFGCSQSPDGLMARFRSDLLGFATTNGNFAQGEGVSICEELGAELIDMDKVQLHPTGFINPKDPQNPTKILAPEAIRGSGGILVNSSGKRFVNELDLRSIVSKAILTHCDRYVSGTYTGPPFAFCILSKESQELFGFPTLGFYKDKMGLFEECQDISAVANLIGCKEEVLIETLRSYSNASKIGNCPQTNKSIFPADISPESTDLIVGRITPSIHYTMGGVNINPAGEVQHTLTGHFGRHRHIRNLYAAGECTGGVHGGNRLAGNSLLECCVFGRIAGERAATVKQSEQCMFPQAKIDGSETHWKPVVLREVRNTDAVFGKNTIEARFNLYGALQHSGLDVGQFVGLRGECDGETLQGYFSPITRPDDEGVIGILARKDEKGGPITKLLNHIRPGSVLYMCAMGGLRLRFEGNSIKYRGREIKRIGLLAGGTGIAPMIQIIRAFSDFVRKAGPKANGYKMNLIFAAEGEHDVSYMKVLNDVKQDFPTYFSYYIKLNSPPLGWTEGVGFIETRDIKARMFHPAEAHDLCVLCGPPVFERSMIKLLNKNGFEENQIFSFSTMDRVSAK
;
A
#
# COMPACT_ATOMS: atom_id res chain seq x y z
N MET A 1 50.04 -2.42 -25.29
CA MET A 1 50.77 -2.49 -26.57
C MET A 1 49.77 -2.78 -27.68
N SER A 2 49.99 -2.17 -28.83
CA SER A 2 49.13 -2.11 -30.02
C SER A 2 48.87 -3.46 -30.71
N SER A 3 47.83 -3.44 -31.56
CA SER A 3 47.51 -4.31 -32.72
C SER A 3 46.59 -5.52 -32.49
N ASP A 4 45.34 -5.41 -32.97
CA ASP A 4 44.85 -6.26 -34.06
C ASP A 4 43.53 -5.73 -34.64
N VAL A 5 43.63 -5.06 -35.79
CA VAL A 5 42.49 -4.75 -36.69
C VAL A 5 42.56 -5.77 -37.83
N ARG A 6 41.62 -6.70 -37.89
CA ARG A 6 41.42 -7.52 -39.09
C ARG A 6 40.45 -6.78 -40.03
N THR A 7 40.97 -6.30 -41.14
CA THR A 7 40.21 -5.76 -42.29
C THR A 7 39.66 -6.89 -43.15
N SER A 8 38.37 -6.84 -43.53
CA SER A 8 37.80 -7.65 -44.61
C SER A 8 37.98 -6.95 -45.97
N PRO A 9 37.87 -7.68 -47.11
CA PRO A 9 38.32 -7.20 -48.43
C PRO A 9 37.44 -6.11 -49.09
N ASP A 10 36.28 -5.78 -48.53
CA ASP A 10 35.25 -4.99 -49.24
C ASP A 10 35.12 -3.53 -48.79
N GLY A 11 36.06 -3.00 -47.99
CA GLY A 11 36.21 -1.55 -47.80
C GLY A 11 35.05 -0.76 -47.17
N GLU A 12 33.96 -1.40 -46.71
CA GLU A 12 32.91 -0.75 -45.92
C GLU A 12 32.91 -1.26 -44.47
N THR A 13 33.44 -0.44 -43.55
CA THR A 13 33.19 -0.58 -42.10
C THR A 13 31.72 -0.30 -41.80
N ARG A 14 30.87 -1.34 -41.82
CA ARG A 14 29.54 -1.28 -41.21
C ARG A 14 29.68 -1.46 -39.70
N THR A 15 29.72 -0.34 -38.98
CA THR A 15 29.81 -0.30 -37.52
C THR A 15 28.45 -0.66 -36.88
N SER A 16 28.46 -1.59 -35.94
CA SER A 16 27.33 -1.89 -35.05
C SER A 16 27.03 -0.67 -34.16
N ARG A 17 25.75 -0.25 -34.09
CA ARG A 17 25.30 0.91 -33.30
C ARG A 17 24.16 0.51 -32.35
N ILE A 18 24.49 -0.24 -31.30
CA ILE A 18 23.67 -0.24 -30.07
C ILE A 18 24.07 1.04 -29.33
N VAL A 19 23.15 1.98 -29.09
CA VAL A 19 23.52 3.24 -28.40
C VAL A 19 22.44 3.61 -27.39
N GLY A 20 22.89 3.72 -26.15
CA GLY A 20 22.24 4.31 -24.98
C GLY A 20 23.29 4.35 -23.86
N SER A 21 24.07 5.42 -23.74
CA SER A 21 25.07 5.63 -22.69
C SER A 21 24.94 7.01 -22.00
N VAL A 22 24.65 6.98 -20.70
CA VAL A 22 25.00 8.04 -19.73
C VAL A 22 26.15 7.50 -18.88
N ASP A 23 27.31 8.15 -18.91
CA ASP A 23 28.44 7.77 -18.05
C ASP A 23 28.12 8.00 -16.56
N PHE A 24 28.36 6.99 -15.73
CA PHE A 24 28.62 7.16 -14.31
C PHE A 24 30.10 7.52 -14.13
N HIS A 25 30.40 8.68 -13.57
CA HIS A 25 31.70 8.89 -12.93
C HIS A 25 31.56 8.61 -11.44
N PHE A 26 32.57 8.00 -10.84
CA PHE A 26 32.61 7.74 -9.41
C PHE A 26 32.61 9.07 -8.66
N PRO A 27 31.75 9.30 -7.64
CA PRO A 27 32.12 10.22 -6.59
C PRO A 27 33.30 9.57 -5.88
N VAL A 28 34.48 10.04 -6.24
CA VAL A 28 35.73 9.71 -5.59
C VAL A 28 35.69 10.42 -4.24
N ALA A 29 35.62 9.65 -3.13
CA ALA A 29 36.49 10.02 -2.01
C ALA A 29 37.89 10.04 -2.61
N SER A 30 38.52 11.23 -2.69
CA SER A 30 39.82 11.58 -3.30
C SER A 30 40.61 10.41 -3.95
N PRO A 31 41.17 10.52 -5.19
CA PRO A 31 41.83 9.43 -5.93
C PRO A 31 43.00 8.71 -5.22
N SER A 32 43.24 9.00 -3.95
CA SER A 32 44.32 8.55 -3.09
C SER A 32 43.95 7.46 -2.05
N GLU A 33 42.74 6.89 -1.97
CA GLU A 33 42.42 5.98 -0.82
C GLU A 33 41.65 4.65 -1.08
N GLU A 34 41.67 4.06 -2.29
CA GLU A 34 41.31 2.62 -2.41
C GLU A 34 42.51 1.82 -2.96
N PRO A 35 43.19 0.99 -2.14
CA PRO A 35 44.36 0.24 -2.58
C PRO A 35 44.02 -0.74 -3.72
N ALA A 36 44.86 -0.77 -4.77
CA ALA A 36 44.81 -1.76 -5.84
C ALA A 36 44.91 -3.22 -5.34
N GLU A 37 45.30 -3.42 -4.08
CA GLU A 37 45.32 -4.72 -3.40
C GLU A 37 43.90 -5.27 -3.13
N ILE A 38 42.86 -4.44 -3.12
CA ILE A 38 41.49 -4.82 -2.70
C ILE A 38 40.58 -5.18 -3.87
N PHE A 39 40.76 -4.52 -5.03
CA PHE A 39 39.96 -4.74 -6.24
C PHE A 39 40.83 -4.96 -7.47
N LYS A 40 40.41 -5.89 -8.33
CA LYS A 40 40.81 -5.96 -9.74
C LYS A 40 39.78 -5.22 -10.58
N ILE A 41 40.25 -4.35 -11.48
CA ILE A 41 39.38 -3.48 -12.27
C ILE A 41 39.71 -3.67 -13.74
N VAL A 42 38.70 -4.04 -14.52
CA VAL A 42 38.79 -4.14 -15.97
C VAL A 42 37.84 -3.12 -16.58
N SER A 43 38.31 -2.39 -17.58
CA SER A 43 37.50 -1.44 -18.34
C SER A 43 37.80 -1.52 -19.83
N GLY A 44 36.82 -1.22 -20.66
CA GLY A 44 36.99 -1.18 -22.10
C GLY A 44 35.78 -0.58 -22.80
N VAL A 45 35.73 -0.72 -24.12
CA VAL A 45 34.61 -0.24 -24.94
C VAL A 45 34.07 -1.40 -25.78
N ARG A 46 32.76 -1.60 -25.73
CA ARG A 46 32.01 -2.58 -26.53
C ARG A 46 30.75 -1.93 -27.08
N CYS A 47 30.48 -2.14 -28.37
CA CYS A 47 29.35 -1.51 -29.07
C CYS A 47 29.29 0.01 -28.88
N GLN A 48 30.44 0.69 -28.91
CA GLN A 48 30.59 2.14 -28.70
C GLN A 48 30.23 2.66 -27.30
N MET A 49 30.02 1.76 -26.32
CA MET A 49 29.72 2.12 -24.93
C MET A 49 30.85 1.63 -24.00
N PRO A 50 31.24 2.43 -23.00
CA PRO A 50 32.21 2.00 -22.00
C PRO A 50 31.60 0.94 -21.08
N PHE A 51 32.43 0.01 -20.65
CA PHE A 51 32.10 -0.93 -19.57
C PHE A 51 33.18 -0.89 -18.50
N LYS A 52 32.80 -1.16 -17.26
CA LYS A 52 33.71 -1.30 -16.12
C LYS A 52 33.27 -2.42 -15.21
N VAL A 53 34.19 -3.32 -14.89
CA VAL A 53 33.97 -4.43 -13.97
C VAL A 53 34.95 -4.32 -12.81
N LYS A 54 34.44 -4.22 -11.58
CA LYS A 54 35.22 -4.29 -10.34
C LYS A 54 34.97 -5.64 -9.67
N VAL A 55 36.04 -6.37 -9.36
CA VAL A 55 35.98 -7.69 -8.73
C VAL A 55 36.87 -7.70 -7.49
N ALA A 56 36.39 -8.27 -6.38
CA ALA A 56 37.20 -8.41 -5.17
C ALA A 56 38.48 -9.22 -5.45
N SER A 57 39.66 -8.72 -5.05
CA SER A 57 40.95 -9.38 -5.30
C SER A 57 41.05 -10.77 -4.67
N SER A 58 40.28 -11.05 -3.61
CA SER A 58 40.18 -12.35 -2.94
C SER A 58 39.56 -13.47 -3.79
N ALA A 59 39.08 -13.16 -4.99
CA ALA A 59 38.35 -14.08 -5.86
C ALA A 59 39.21 -15.09 -6.64
N GLY A 60 40.53 -14.93 -6.66
CA GLY A 60 41.43 -15.82 -7.41
C GLY A 60 41.36 -15.73 -8.94
N ILE A 61 40.42 -14.96 -9.52
CA ILE A 61 40.35 -14.65 -10.96
C ILE A 61 41.29 -13.47 -11.30
N ASP A 62 42.04 -13.55 -12.39
CA ASP A 62 42.88 -12.47 -12.89
C ASP A 62 42.13 -11.55 -13.88
N GLU A 63 42.77 -10.45 -14.27
CA GLU A 63 42.15 -9.47 -15.20
C GLU A 63 41.82 -10.09 -16.56
N GLN A 64 42.63 -11.05 -17.01
CA GLN A 64 42.43 -11.76 -18.26
C GLN A 64 41.17 -12.64 -18.21
N GLY A 65 40.97 -13.41 -17.13
CA GLY A 65 39.76 -14.21 -16.94
C GLY A 65 38.49 -13.36 -16.83
N ILE A 66 38.57 -12.16 -16.25
CA ILE A 66 37.46 -11.19 -16.25
C ILE A 66 37.18 -10.71 -17.68
N LEU A 67 38.20 -10.31 -18.44
CA LEU A 67 38.08 -9.86 -19.84
C LEU A 67 37.50 -10.95 -20.76
N GLU A 68 37.90 -12.20 -20.57
CA GLU A 68 37.40 -13.36 -21.31
C GLU A 68 35.92 -13.60 -21.00
N THR A 69 35.54 -13.57 -19.72
CA THR A 69 34.13 -13.69 -19.30
C THR A 69 33.28 -12.59 -19.94
N VAL A 70 33.75 -11.34 -19.85
CA VAL A 70 33.06 -10.19 -20.44
C VAL A 70 32.93 -10.34 -21.95
N SER A 71 34.01 -10.68 -22.65
CA SER A 71 34.01 -10.84 -24.10
C SER A 71 33.09 -11.97 -24.56
N GLN A 72 33.11 -13.11 -23.86
CA GLN A 72 32.22 -14.24 -24.15
C GLN A 72 30.75 -13.85 -24.05
N VAL A 73 30.35 -13.15 -22.98
CA VAL A 73 28.96 -12.70 -22.81
C VAL A 73 28.57 -11.72 -23.92
N PHE A 74 29.44 -10.79 -24.27
CA PHE A 74 29.20 -9.86 -25.38
C PHE A 74 29.00 -10.57 -26.71
N ASP A 75 29.82 -11.56 -27.04
CA ASP A 75 29.71 -12.33 -28.28
C ASP A 75 28.41 -13.15 -28.33
N GLU A 76 27.99 -13.74 -27.21
CA GLU A 76 26.71 -14.45 -27.10
C GLU A 76 25.52 -13.51 -27.27
N VAL A 77 25.56 -12.32 -26.67
CA VAL A 77 24.52 -11.30 -26.81
C VAL A 77 24.47 -10.75 -28.24
N GLU A 78 25.62 -10.49 -28.87
CA GLU A 78 25.67 -9.98 -30.25
C GLU A 78 25.19 -11.04 -31.27
N SER A 79 25.45 -12.32 -31.03
CA SER A 79 24.95 -13.42 -31.86
C SER A 79 23.47 -13.78 -31.60
N THR A 80 22.87 -13.29 -30.52
CA THR A 80 21.49 -13.65 -30.15
C THR A 80 20.51 -12.48 -30.22
N LEU A 81 20.85 -11.35 -29.60
CA LEU A 81 19.92 -10.25 -29.30
C LEU A 81 20.16 -8.98 -30.15
N SER A 82 21.24 -8.92 -30.94
CA SER A 82 21.58 -7.74 -31.75
C SER A 82 20.77 -7.69 -33.04
N ASN A 83 19.96 -6.64 -33.21
CA ASN A 83 19.30 -6.34 -34.48
C ASN A 83 20.26 -5.89 -35.58
N TRP A 84 21.51 -5.56 -35.25
CA TRP A 84 22.50 -5.07 -36.20
C TRP A 84 23.32 -6.19 -36.82
N ASN A 85 23.47 -7.30 -36.12
CA ASN A 85 24.08 -8.50 -36.65
C ASN A 85 23.06 -9.27 -37.52
N PRO A 86 23.22 -9.32 -38.86
CA PRO A 86 22.23 -9.96 -39.74
C PRO A 86 22.03 -11.45 -39.47
N ASP A 87 23.02 -12.08 -38.83
CA ASP A 87 23.08 -13.52 -38.54
C ASP A 87 22.61 -13.83 -37.11
N SER A 88 22.17 -12.82 -36.35
CA SER A 88 21.69 -13.03 -34.99
C SER A 88 20.36 -13.78 -34.95
N GLU A 89 20.12 -14.51 -33.85
CA GLU A 89 18.88 -15.26 -33.67
C GLU A 89 17.63 -14.35 -33.72
N ILE A 90 17.69 -13.15 -33.14
CA ILE A 90 16.58 -12.17 -33.24
C ILE A 90 16.31 -11.77 -34.70
N ASN A 91 17.34 -11.63 -35.54
CA ASN A 91 17.15 -11.34 -36.96
C ASN A 91 16.60 -12.54 -37.73
N VAL A 92 16.91 -13.78 -37.32
CA VAL A 92 16.22 -14.97 -37.84
C VAL A 92 14.73 -14.88 -37.56
N VAL A 93 14.32 -14.54 -36.33
CA VAL A 93 12.90 -14.35 -35.96
C VAL A 93 12.26 -13.21 -36.76
N ASN A 94 12.94 -12.07 -36.91
CA ASN A 94 12.42 -10.92 -37.63
C ASN A 94 12.24 -11.19 -39.14
N LYS A 95 13.07 -12.06 -39.74
CA LYS A 95 13.00 -12.48 -41.14
C LYS A 95 11.95 -13.56 -41.44
N MET A 96 11.36 -14.19 -40.42
CA MET A 96 10.28 -15.17 -40.61
C MET A 96 9.07 -14.55 -41.33
N LYS A 97 8.35 -15.38 -42.09
CA LYS A 97 7.07 -15.05 -42.72
C LYS A 97 5.90 -15.64 -41.95
N VAL A 98 4.71 -15.06 -42.12
CA VAL A 98 3.48 -15.63 -41.56
C VAL A 98 3.24 -17.02 -42.17
N GLY A 99 3.04 -18.01 -41.31
CA GLY A 99 2.82 -19.41 -41.71
C GLY A 99 4.06 -20.29 -41.59
N ASP A 100 5.25 -19.71 -41.38
CA ASP A 100 6.45 -20.48 -41.04
C ASP A 100 6.26 -21.22 -39.69
N PRO A 101 6.90 -22.40 -39.50
CA PRO A 101 6.93 -23.07 -38.20
C PRO A 101 7.44 -22.14 -37.11
N ALA A 102 6.83 -22.19 -35.92
CA ALA A 102 7.27 -21.35 -34.80
C ALA A 102 8.76 -21.62 -34.47
N HIS A 103 9.54 -20.55 -34.34
CA HIS A 103 10.97 -20.62 -34.06
C HIS A 103 11.20 -21.07 -32.62
N LYS A 104 12.03 -22.09 -32.42
CA LYS A 104 12.44 -22.55 -31.09
C LYS A 104 13.57 -21.65 -30.59
N MET A 105 13.26 -20.80 -29.62
CA MET A 105 14.22 -19.83 -29.06
C MET A 105 15.34 -20.54 -28.30
N SER A 106 16.57 -20.05 -28.44
CA SER A 106 17.69 -20.40 -27.55
C SER A 106 17.36 -20.06 -26.09
N PRO A 107 18.06 -20.63 -25.10
CA PRO A 107 17.85 -20.30 -23.69
C PRO A 107 17.93 -18.79 -23.40
N MET A 108 18.91 -18.11 -24.01
CA MET A 108 19.10 -16.65 -23.86
C MET A 108 17.94 -15.88 -24.49
N LEU A 109 17.62 -16.13 -25.76
CA LEU A 109 16.53 -15.42 -26.44
C LEU A 109 15.19 -15.67 -25.71
N ARG A 110 14.95 -16.90 -25.26
CA ARG A 110 13.76 -17.26 -24.48
C ARG A 110 13.66 -16.46 -23.19
N GLU A 111 14.74 -16.36 -22.42
CA GLU A 111 14.74 -15.62 -21.15
C GLU A 111 14.38 -14.15 -21.39
N VAL A 112 15.04 -13.51 -22.36
CA VAL A 112 14.84 -12.09 -22.68
C VAL A 112 13.46 -11.84 -23.28
N VAL A 113 12.98 -12.68 -24.21
CA VAL A 113 11.64 -12.54 -24.82
C VAL A 113 10.53 -12.74 -23.78
N LEU A 114 10.66 -13.72 -22.87
CA LEU A 114 9.67 -13.92 -21.80
C LEU A 114 9.70 -12.76 -20.79
N GLY A 115 10.89 -12.25 -20.46
CA GLY A 115 11.06 -11.04 -19.65
C GLY A 115 10.40 -9.82 -20.30
N ALA A 116 10.64 -9.60 -21.59
CA ALA A 116 10.04 -8.51 -22.36
C ALA A 116 8.52 -8.62 -22.41
N LYS A 117 7.98 -9.81 -22.68
CA LYS A 117 6.54 -10.08 -22.66
C LYS A 117 5.90 -9.74 -21.31
N GLU A 118 6.58 -10.09 -20.23
CA GLU A 118 6.15 -9.75 -18.87
C GLU A 118 6.13 -8.23 -18.67
N MET A 119 7.19 -7.53 -19.10
CA MET A 119 7.29 -6.07 -19.01
C MET A 119 6.23 -5.36 -19.84
N VAL A 120 5.95 -5.80 -21.07
CA VAL A 120 4.84 -5.25 -21.89
C VAL A 120 3.53 -5.31 -21.13
N LYS A 121 3.21 -6.47 -20.54
CA LYS A 121 1.97 -6.65 -19.79
C LYS A 121 1.93 -5.79 -18.53
N LYS A 122 3.00 -5.79 -17.72
CA LYS A 122 3.02 -5.10 -16.42
C LYS A 122 3.12 -3.58 -16.57
N THR A 123 3.79 -3.09 -17.61
CA THR A 123 3.89 -1.65 -17.88
C THR A 123 2.70 -1.11 -18.69
N ASN A 124 1.71 -1.97 -19.00
CA ASN A 124 0.59 -1.65 -19.86
C ASN A 124 1.08 -1.05 -21.20
N CYS A 125 2.04 -1.69 -21.86
CA CYS A 125 2.70 -1.26 -23.10
C CYS A 125 3.42 0.11 -23.02
N ALA A 126 3.81 0.59 -21.84
CA ALA A 126 4.73 1.75 -21.76
C ALA A 126 6.17 1.36 -22.13
N PHE A 127 6.50 0.08 -22.02
CA PHE A 127 7.63 -0.56 -22.68
C PHE A 127 7.09 -1.61 -23.66
N ASP A 128 7.45 -1.53 -24.94
CA ASP A 128 7.10 -2.53 -25.94
C ASP A 128 8.22 -2.68 -26.98
N PRO A 129 8.94 -3.82 -27.02
CA PRO A 129 10.01 -4.04 -27.99
C PRO A 129 9.50 -4.35 -29.42
N SER A 130 8.19 -4.51 -29.63
CA SER A 130 7.64 -4.74 -30.98
C SER A 130 7.51 -3.46 -31.82
N ILE A 131 7.94 -2.31 -31.29
CA ILE A 131 7.92 -1.01 -31.98
C ILE A 131 9.03 -0.80 -33.01
N ALA A 132 9.81 -1.84 -33.33
CA ALA A 132 10.87 -1.76 -34.33
C ALA A 132 10.42 -1.14 -35.69
N PRO A 133 9.23 -1.45 -36.24
CA PRO A 133 8.76 -0.80 -37.47
C PRO A 133 8.54 0.72 -37.33
N LEU A 134 8.20 1.19 -36.12
CA LEU A 134 8.10 2.63 -35.82
C LEU A 134 9.49 3.25 -35.70
N ILE A 135 10.44 2.57 -35.06
CA ILE A 135 11.85 2.98 -34.98
C ILE A 135 12.41 3.18 -36.39
N ASP A 136 12.24 2.19 -37.28
CA ASP A 136 12.69 2.26 -38.67
C ASP A 136 12.02 3.40 -39.45
N TYR A 137 10.72 3.62 -39.23
CA TYR A 137 9.98 4.72 -39.85
C TYR A 137 10.54 6.10 -39.47
N TYR A 138 10.86 6.32 -38.18
CA TYR A 138 11.41 7.58 -37.71
C TYR A 138 12.88 7.74 -38.10
N HIS A 139 13.68 6.68 -38.04
CA HIS A 139 15.09 6.70 -38.45
C HIS A 139 15.26 6.94 -39.96
N SER A 140 14.46 6.28 -40.81
CA SER A 140 14.52 6.48 -42.27
C SER A 140 14.12 7.89 -42.73
N ARG A 141 13.28 8.60 -41.96
CA ARG A 141 12.88 10.00 -42.26
C ARG A 141 13.77 11.05 -41.61
N ALA A 142 14.36 10.77 -40.45
CA ALA A 142 15.30 11.68 -39.79
C ALA A 142 16.68 11.68 -40.48
N LEU A 143 17.08 10.57 -41.10
CA LEU A 143 18.38 10.42 -41.78
C LEU A 143 18.37 10.80 -43.27
N PHE A 144 17.22 10.90 -43.93
CA PHE A 144 17.13 11.20 -45.37
C PHE A 144 16.39 12.51 -45.67
N LYS A 145 17.06 13.63 -45.40
CA LYS A 145 16.96 14.84 -46.22
C LYS A 145 18.36 15.44 -46.43
N SER A 146 19.25 14.68 -47.06
CA SER A 146 20.38 15.27 -47.77
C SER A 146 19.86 15.88 -49.07
N SER A 147 20.11 17.17 -49.26
CA SER A 147 19.77 17.96 -50.44
C SER A 147 20.48 17.46 -51.71
N SER A 148 19.73 17.43 -52.82
CA SER A 148 20.15 17.73 -54.22
C SER A 148 21.44 17.12 -54.78
N ASN A 149 21.30 16.09 -55.64
CA ASN A 149 21.85 16.10 -57.01
C ASN A 149 21.21 14.98 -57.87
N PRO A 150 20.64 15.26 -59.06
CA PRO A 150 19.93 14.27 -59.87
C PRO A 150 20.85 13.70 -60.96
N THR A 151 21.60 12.64 -60.68
CA THR A 151 22.25 11.84 -61.75
C THR A 151 22.38 10.39 -61.33
N ASN A 152 21.30 9.62 -61.48
CA ASN A 152 21.33 8.24 -61.96
C ASN A 152 19.89 7.76 -62.19
N GLU A 153 19.42 7.99 -63.41
CA GLU A 153 18.29 7.27 -63.97
C GLU A 153 18.68 5.80 -64.12
N ASN A 154 18.13 4.90 -63.28
CA ASN A 154 17.79 3.51 -63.67
C ASN A 154 17.19 2.62 -62.56
N CYS A 155 16.75 3.15 -61.42
CA CYS A 155 16.04 2.31 -60.41
C CYS A 155 14.81 2.99 -59.79
N LYS A 156 13.98 3.64 -60.62
CA LYS A 156 12.63 4.09 -60.21
C LYS A 156 11.63 3.77 -61.31
N LYS A 157 11.09 2.56 -61.27
CA LYS A 157 9.80 2.15 -61.87
C LYS A 157 9.61 0.68 -61.50
N ASN A 158 8.90 0.41 -60.40
CA ASN A 158 7.81 -0.59 -60.43
C ASN A 158 7.03 -0.79 -59.12
N ASP A 159 7.50 -0.40 -57.93
CA ASP A 159 6.73 -0.69 -56.69
C ASP A 159 5.99 0.48 -56.04
N GLU A 160 6.33 1.74 -56.32
CA GLU A 160 5.65 2.89 -55.68
C GLU A 160 4.28 3.23 -56.31
N SER A 161 3.99 2.79 -57.54
CA SER A 161 2.81 3.27 -58.29
C SER A 161 1.49 2.54 -57.98
N ARG A 162 1.55 1.36 -57.35
CA ARG A 162 0.35 0.53 -57.08
C ARG A 162 -0.34 0.93 -55.76
N ILE A 163 0.45 1.24 -54.74
CA ILE A 163 -0.04 1.58 -53.40
C ILE A 163 -0.57 3.03 -53.36
N GLU A 164 0.03 3.97 -54.09
CA GLU A 164 -0.49 5.35 -54.18
C GLU A 164 -1.85 5.42 -54.90
N LYS A 165 -2.08 4.58 -55.91
CA LYS A 165 -3.36 4.56 -56.65
C LYS A 165 -4.53 4.03 -55.82
N GLU A 166 -4.32 3.04 -54.96
CA GLU A 166 -5.36 2.54 -54.05
C GLU A 166 -5.70 3.57 -52.94
N VAL A 167 -4.70 4.29 -52.44
CA VAL A 167 -4.90 5.32 -51.41
C VAL A 167 -5.62 6.56 -51.95
N ILE A 168 -5.38 6.94 -53.21
CA ILE A 168 -6.06 8.07 -53.86
C ILE A 168 -7.54 7.77 -54.14
N ASN A 169 -7.90 6.52 -54.46
CA ASN A 169 -9.30 6.13 -54.67
C ASN A 169 -10.11 6.11 -53.37
N VAL A 170 -9.52 5.68 -52.25
CA VAL A 170 -10.15 5.77 -50.91
C VAL A 170 -10.33 7.23 -50.48
N TRP A 171 -9.43 8.12 -50.89
CA TRP A 171 -9.52 9.56 -50.59
C TRP A 171 -10.63 10.28 -51.38
N LYS A 172 -10.89 9.90 -52.63
CA LYS A 172 -11.95 10.52 -53.46
C LYS A 172 -13.36 10.17 -52.98
N GLU A 173 -13.56 8.97 -52.41
CA GLU A 173 -14.84 8.56 -51.85
C GLU A 173 -15.13 9.24 -50.49
N LEU A 174 -14.10 9.50 -49.68
CA LEU A 174 -14.24 10.21 -48.40
C LEU A 174 -14.47 11.73 -48.56
N LEU A 175 -14.00 12.33 -49.65
CA LEU A 175 -14.28 13.74 -49.98
C LEU A 175 -15.73 13.98 -50.42
N LYS A 176 -16.45 12.96 -50.91
CA LYS A 176 -17.90 13.03 -51.17
C LYS A 176 -18.74 13.03 -49.88
N ALA A 177 -18.16 12.70 -48.72
CA ALA A 177 -18.85 12.61 -47.44
C ALA A 177 -18.77 13.88 -46.55
N GLY A 178 -18.27 15.00 -47.08
CA GLY A 178 -18.50 16.32 -46.49
C GLY A 178 -17.72 16.69 -45.21
N TYR A 179 -16.45 16.30 -45.08
CA TYR A 179 -15.60 16.78 -43.98
C TYR A 179 -14.69 17.95 -44.40
N SER A 180 -14.96 19.11 -43.80
CA SER A 180 -14.29 20.40 -43.97
C SER A 180 -13.00 20.54 -43.14
N SER A 181 -12.14 21.47 -43.56
CA SER A 181 -10.70 21.59 -43.30
C SER A 181 -10.30 22.67 -42.27
N ASN A 182 -9.42 22.31 -41.31
CA ASN A 182 -8.40 23.20 -40.73
C ASN A 182 -7.15 22.37 -40.32
N PRO A 183 -5.89 22.74 -40.66
CA PRO A 183 -4.74 21.84 -40.59
C PRO A 183 -3.70 22.29 -39.55
N MET A 184 -3.66 21.66 -38.35
CA MET A 184 -2.41 21.42 -37.58
C MET A 184 -2.58 20.84 -36.16
N ASP A 185 -3.76 20.33 -35.76
CA ASP A 185 -3.90 19.72 -34.41
C ASP A 185 -4.47 18.29 -34.39
N THR A 186 -4.42 17.59 -35.52
CA THR A 186 -4.82 16.17 -35.61
C THR A 186 -4.08 15.49 -36.76
N ARG A 187 -2.88 14.93 -36.53
CA ARG A 187 -2.21 14.12 -37.57
C ARG A 187 -1.05 13.25 -37.03
N ILE A 188 -1.35 12.22 -36.23
CA ILE A 188 -0.63 10.96 -36.46
C ILE A 188 -0.96 10.57 -37.90
N SER A 189 0.03 10.52 -38.79
CA SER A 189 -0.22 10.18 -40.19
C SER A 189 -0.95 8.84 -40.27
N LYS A 190 -1.86 8.64 -41.25
CA LYS A 190 -2.54 7.34 -41.45
C LYS A 190 -1.55 6.17 -41.44
N ARG A 191 -0.32 6.40 -41.92
CA ARG A 191 0.79 5.44 -41.91
C ARG A 191 1.32 5.14 -40.51
N VAL A 192 1.52 6.14 -39.65
CA VAL A 192 1.97 5.91 -38.25
C VAL A 192 0.88 5.23 -37.43
N LYS A 193 -0.41 5.57 -37.62
CA LYS A 193 -1.51 4.84 -36.98
C LYS A 193 -1.52 3.36 -37.37
N LYS A 194 -1.36 3.06 -38.67
CA LYS A 194 -1.27 1.69 -39.17
C LYS A 194 -0.04 0.96 -38.60
N LEU A 195 1.12 1.60 -38.56
CA LEU A 195 2.32 1.00 -37.97
C LEU A 195 2.15 0.74 -36.48
N LEU A 196 1.53 1.65 -35.73
CA LEU A 196 1.25 1.51 -34.32
C LEU A 196 0.28 0.34 -34.03
N GLU A 197 -0.77 0.18 -34.84
CA GLU A 197 -1.70 -0.96 -34.75
C GLU A 197 -1.01 -2.30 -35.02
N LEU A 198 0.01 -2.32 -35.88
CA LEU A 198 0.81 -3.49 -36.19
C LEU A 198 1.89 -3.75 -35.12
N SER A 199 2.39 -2.70 -34.48
CA SER A 199 3.57 -2.73 -33.59
C SER A 199 3.21 -2.81 -32.10
N THR A 200 2.19 -3.59 -31.75
CA THR A 200 1.92 -3.98 -30.36
C THR A 200 2.28 -5.44 -30.15
N TRP A 201 2.79 -5.81 -28.98
CA TRP A 201 3.23 -7.20 -28.75
C TRP A 201 2.15 -8.24 -29.09
N SER A 202 0.90 -7.95 -28.69
CA SER A 202 -0.25 -8.83 -28.94
C SER A 202 -0.66 -8.92 -30.42
N SER A 203 -0.44 -7.88 -31.21
CA SER A 203 -0.72 -7.88 -32.65
C SER A 203 0.43 -8.48 -33.46
N ALA A 204 1.67 -8.34 -32.99
CA ALA A 204 2.88 -8.69 -33.73
C ALA A 204 3.31 -10.15 -33.54
N PHE A 205 3.25 -10.69 -32.32
CA PHE A 205 3.85 -11.99 -31.99
C PHE A 205 2.93 -12.94 -31.22
N SER A 206 3.17 -14.24 -31.39
CA SER A 206 2.66 -15.31 -30.53
C SER A 206 3.84 -15.99 -29.83
N VAL A 207 3.82 -16.05 -28.50
CA VAL A 207 4.90 -16.65 -27.69
C VAL A 207 4.33 -17.65 -26.71
N HIS A 208 4.76 -18.91 -26.80
CA HIS A 208 4.33 -20.01 -25.93
C HIS A 208 5.52 -20.89 -25.51
N LYS A 209 5.83 -20.90 -24.21
CA LYS A 209 6.93 -21.62 -23.57
C LYS A 209 8.31 -21.33 -24.18
N GLU A 210 8.66 -22.04 -25.24
CA GLU A 210 9.98 -22.00 -25.90
C GLU A 210 9.89 -21.50 -27.35
N PHE A 211 8.70 -21.22 -27.85
CA PHE A 211 8.46 -20.92 -29.26
C PHE A 211 7.93 -19.50 -29.47
N ILE A 212 8.35 -18.88 -30.57
CA ILE A 212 7.88 -17.58 -31.05
C ILE A 212 7.47 -17.65 -32.53
N SER A 213 6.38 -16.97 -32.90
CA SER A 213 5.97 -16.79 -34.30
C SER A 213 5.41 -15.39 -34.55
N LYS A 214 5.50 -14.94 -35.82
CA LYS A 214 4.92 -13.68 -36.30
C LYS A 214 3.44 -13.85 -36.64
N LYS A 215 2.66 -12.79 -36.41
CA LYS A 215 1.24 -12.72 -36.79
C LYS A 215 0.99 -11.96 -38.10
N HIS A 216 1.93 -11.11 -38.51
CA HIS A 216 1.98 -10.44 -39.82
C HIS A 216 3.43 -10.26 -40.26
N ASP A 217 3.68 -10.10 -41.57
CA ASP A 217 5.03 -10.09 -42.14
C ASP A 217 5.84 -8.86 -41.72
N GLU A 218 5.19 -7.76 -41.37
CA GLU A 218 5.82 -6.51 -40.92
C GLU A 218 6.20 -6.51 -39.43
N ALA A 219 5.89 -7.57 -38.67
CA ALA A 219 6.25 -7.64 -37.25
C ALA A 219 7.77 -7.76 -37.07
N CYS A 220 8.34 -6.93 -36.20
CA CYS A 220 9.78 -6.92 -35.92
C CYS A 220 10.01 -6.63 -34.43
N LEU A 221 10.95 -7.35 -33.81
CA LEU A 221 11.38 -7.19 -32.42
C LEU A 221 12.65 -6.34 -32.34
N ASP A 222 12.68 -5.44 -31.36
CA ASP A 222 13.85 -4.72 -30.91
C ASP A 222 14.02 -4.83 -29.40
N LEU A 223 14.97 -5.67 -28.99
CA LEU A 223 15.28 -5.93 -27.59
C LEU A 223 16.37 -5.00 -27.04
N SER A 224 16.78 -3.98 -27.79
CA SER A 224 17.86 -3.05 -27.37
C SER A 224 17.57 -2.36 -26.03
N GLY A 225 16.30 -2.06 -25.72
CA GLY A 225 15.88 -1.45 -24.45
C GLY A 225 15.91 -2.36 -23.21
N ILE A 226 16.40 -3.60 -23.33
CA ILE A 226 16.62 -4.52 -22.20
C ILE A 226 17.89 -5.39 -22.35
N ALA A 227 18.43 -5.52 -23.56
CA ALA A 227 19.62 -6.32 -23.81
C ALA A 227 20.83 -5.80 -23.01
N LYS A 228 20.91 -4.49 -22.77
CA LYS A 228 21.97 -3.88 -21.95
C LYS A 228 21.93 -4.37 -20.52
N GLY A 229 20.79 -4.22 -19.85
CA GLY A 229 20.61 -4.73 -18.49
C GLY A 229 20.78 -6.26 -18.41
N TYR A 230 20.37 -7.02 -19.44
CA TYR A 230 20.60 -8.47 -19.47
C TYR A 230 22.09 -8.84 -19.53
N THR A 231 22.88 -8.17 -20.36
CA THR A 231 24.33 -8.38 -20.42
C THR A 231 24.99 -8.13 -19.06
N VAL A 232 24.60 -7.06 -18.38
CA VAL A 232 25.09 -6.76 -17.02
C VAL A 232 24.71 -7.86 -16.03
N ASP A 233 23.46 -8.34 -16.09
CA ASP A 233 22.99 -9.48 -15.30
C ASP A 233 23.82 -10.74 -15.55
N GLU A 234 24.13 -11.05 -16.81
CA GLU A 234 24.86 -12.25 -17.24
C GLU A 234 26.34 -12.21 -16.83
N ILE A 235 27.03 -11.09 -17.03
CA ILE A 235 28.43 -10.91 -16.58
C ILE A 235 28.49 -11.09 -15.06
N ALA A 236 27.61 -10.43 -14.31
CA ALA A 236 27.60 -10.54 -12.86
C ALA A 236 27.32 -11.98 -12.38
N ARG A 237 26.50 -12.74 -13.12
CA ARG A 237 26.18 -14.15 -12.81
C ARG A 237 27.37 -15.08 -13.04
N ARG A 238 28.22 -14.81 -14.04
CA ARG A 238 29.38 -15.66 -14.38
C ARG A 238 30.63 -15.37 -13.55
N LEU A 239 30.68 -14.24 -12.84
CA LEU A 239 31.80 -13.90 -11.97
C LEU A 239 31.66 -14.61 -10.60
N PRO A 240 32.73 -15.21 -10.06
CA PRO A 240 32.65 -16.14 -8.93
C PRO A 240 32.55 -15.48 -7.53
N THR A 241 32.40 -14.15 -7.43
CA THR A 241 32.67 -13.41 -6.18
C THR A 241 31.89 -12.10 -6.05
N SER A 242 32.20 -11.33 -5.00
CA SER A 242 31.72 -9.97 -4.83
C SER A 242 32.25 -9.05 -5.94
N CYS A 243 31.34 -8.49 -6.73
CA CYS A 243 31.67 -7.67 -7.89
C CYS A 243 30.63 -6.58 -8.15
N MET A 244 31.05 -5.59 -8.93
CA MET A 244 30.20 -4.57 -9.53
C MET A 244 30.46 -4.54 -11.03
N VAL A 245 29.41 -4.71 -11.82
CA VAL A 245 29.45 -4.69 -13.29
C VAL A 245 28.72 -3.44 -13.75
N GLU A 246 29.34 -2.64 -14.59
CA GLU A 246 28.75 -1.46 -15.24
C GLU A 246 28.92 -1.55 -16.76
N TRP A 247 27.86 -1.24 -17.50
CA TRP A 247 27.91 -1.07 -18.95
C TRP A 247 26.90 -0.01 -19.41
N GLY A 248 27.37 1.08 -19.99
CA GLY A 248 26.52 2.12 -20.60
C GLY A 248 25.46 2.70 -19.64
N GLY A 249 25.78 2.79 -18.35
CA GLY A 249 24.86 3.30 -17.33
C GLY A 249 23.98 2.27 -16.62
N ASP A 250 24.14 0.99 -16.93
CA ASP A 250 23.46 -0.10 -16.22
C ASP A 250 24.46 -0.76 -15.28
N VAL A 251 24.10 -0.90 -14.00
CA VAL A 251 24.99 -1.40 -12.95
C VAL A 251 24.33 -2.53 -12.17
N LYS A 252 25.09 -3.58 -11.87
CA LYS A 252 24.68 -4.61 -10.91
C LYS A 252 25.79 -4.88 -9.91
N VAL A 253 25.40 -5.07 -8.66
CA VAL A 253 26.31 -5.48 -7.58
C VAL A 253 25.93 -6.86 -7.06
N VAL A 254 26.94 -7.66 -6.77
CA VAL A 254 26.82 -8.99 -6.18
C VAL A 254 27.83 -9.08 -5.04
N GLY A 255 27.42 -9.67 -3.92
CA GLY A 255 28.22 -9.83 -2.71
C GLY A 255 28.40 -8.55 -1.90
N LYS A 256 29.03 -8.71 -0.73
CA LYS A 256 29.34 -7.61 0.19
C LYS A 256 30.51 -6.78 -0.33
N HIS A 257 30.55 -5.50 0.02
CA HIS A 257 31.69 -4.67 -0.28
C HIS A 257 32.95 -5.24 0.43
N PRO A 258 34.08 -5.43 -0.27
CA PRO A 258 35.33 -5.96 0.31
C PRO A 258 35.94 -5.19 1.49
N LEU A 259 35.42 -4.00 1.80
CA LEU A 259 35.83 -3.17 2.94
C LEU A 259 34.95 -3.38 4.18
N GLY A 260 34.08 -4.39 4.17
CA GLY A 260 33.13 -4.65 5.27
C GLY A 260 31.95 -3.67 5.32
N LYS A 261 31.78 -2.81 4.31
CA LYS A 261 30.59 -1.95 4.15
C LYS A 261 29.38 -2.81 3.74
N ASN A 262 28.20 -2.41 4.21
CA ASN A 262 26.94 -3.10 3.88
C ASN A 262 26.37 -2.75 2.50
N VAL A 263 26.95 -1.77 1.79
CA VAL A 263 26.44 -1.22 0.52
C VAL A 263 27.57 -0.83 -0.44
N TRP A 264 27.24 -0.76 -1.73
CA TRP A 264 28.03 -0.17 -2.81
C TRP A 264 27.41 1.15 -3.25
N SER A 265 28.19 2.22 -3.39
CA SER A 265 27.62 3.55 -3.73
C SER A 265 27.85 3.90 -5.19
N VAL A 266 26.80 4.37 -5.86
CA VAL A 266 26.82 4.76 -7.28
C VAL A 266 26.27 6.20 -7.42
N GLY A 267 27.01 7.06 -8.13
CA GLY A 267 26.65 8.46 -8.33
C GLY A 267 25.87 8.70 -9.63
N VAL A 268 24.60 9.09 -9.53
CA VAL A 268 23.76 9.44 -10.69
C VAL A 268 24.10 10.84 -11.16
N ARG A 269 24.47 11.00 -12.44
CA ARG A 269 24.78 12.31 -13.04
C ARG A 269 23.50 13.10 -13.37
N LYS A 270 23.56 14.43 -13.32
CA LYS A 270 22.48 15.32 -13.81
C LYS A 270 22.39 15.26 -15.34
N PRO A 271 21.19 15.22 -15.94
CA PRO A 271 21.06 15.32 -17.38
C PRO A 271 21.29 16.76 -17.84
N ARG A 272 21.72 16.93 -19.11
CA ARG A 272 22.03 18.26 -19.68
C ARG A 272 20.81 19.19 -19.66
N THR A 273 21.02 20.49 -19.53
CA THR A 273 19.94 21.48 -19.67
C THR A 273 19.46 21.57 -21.12
N LEU A 274 18.25 22.11 -21.34
CA LEU A 274 17.74 22.33 -22.70
C LEU A 274 18.68 23.26 -23.51
N TYR A 275 19.24 24.27 -22.85
CA TYR A 275 20.22 25.19 -23.43
C TYR A 275 21.50 24.45 -23.88
N GLU A 276 22.07 23.59 -23.04
CA GLU A 276 23.26 22.81 -23.38
C GLU A 276 23.03 21.86 -24.56
N LEU A 277 21.83 21.31 -24.70
CA LEU A 277 21.46 20.48 -25.85
C LEU A 277 21.31 21.32 -27.13
N GLN A 278 20.65 22.47 -27.06
CA GLN A 278 20.50 23.39 -28.19
C GLN A 278 21.86 23.91 -28.69
N GLU A 279 22.76 24.30 -27.79
CA GLU A 279 24.12 24.73 -28.13
C GLU A 279 24.98 23.57 -28.66
N GLY A 280 24.78 22.34 -28.15
CA GLY A 280 25.41 21.14 -28.71
C GLY A 280 24.98 20.90 -30.16
N VAL A 281 23.68 21.02 -30.44
CA VAL A 281 23.13 20.86 -31.79
C VAL A 281 23.62 21.94 -32.75
N LYS A 282 23.69 23.19 -32.26
CA LYS A 282 24.22 24.32 -33.02
C LYS A 282 25.69 24.11 -33.41
N ARG A 283 26.54 23.68 -32.47
CA ARG A 283 27.96 23.38 -32.73
C ARG A 283 28.16 22.30 -33.81
N VAL A 284 27.42 21.20 -33.74
CA VAL A 284 27.54 20.12 -34.75
C VAL A 284 27.08 20.56 -36.14
N LYS A 285 26.10 21.46 -36.23
CA LYS A 285 25.71 22.10 -37.50
C LYS A 285 26.80 23.03 -38.04
N GLU A 286 27.48 23.78 -37.18
CA GLU A 286 28.61 24.66 -37.55
C GLU A 286 29.84 23.85 -38.02
N GLU A 287 30.04 22.64 -37.49
CA GLU A 287 31.10 21.69 -37.90
C GLU A 287 30.79 20.91 -39.20
N GLY A 288 29.65 21.18 -39.85
CA GLY A 288 29.32 20.62 -41.17
C GLY A 288 28.82 19.16 -41.18
N GLN A 289 28.51 18.57 -40.02
CA GLN A 289 27.91 17.23 -39.97
C GLN A 289 26.38 17.30 -40.22
N GLN A 290 25.90 16.61 -41.26
CA GLN A 290 24.46 16.39 -41.48
C GLN A 290 24.04 15.04 -40.88
N GLY A 291 23.25 15.05 -39.79
CA GLY A 291 22.74 13.85 -39.12
C GLY A 291 22.24 14.12 -37.68
N PRO A 292 21.72 13.12 -36.95
CA PRO A 292 21.42 13.25 -35.53
C PRO A 292 22.68 13.71 -34.79
N VAL A 293 22.51 14.68 -33.90
CA VAL A 293 23.63 15.23 -33.14
C VAL A 293 23.99 14.22 -32.06
N TYR A 294 25.11 13.55 -32.27
CA TYR A 294 25.82 12.87 -31.20
C TYR A 294 26.48 13.98 -30.40
N THR A 295 25.99 14.25 -29.20
CA THR A 295 26.74 15.03 -28.24
C THR A 295 27.99 14.23 -27.89
N LEU A 296 29.07 14.44 -28.66
CA LEU A 296 30.39 13.96 -28.32
C LEU A 296 30.71 14.49 -26.91
N TYR A 297 31.09 13.56 -26.02
CA TYR A 297 31.62 13.87 -24.72
C TYR A 297 32.92 14.67 -24.92
N SER A 298 32.85 16.00 -24.86
CA SER A 298 34.05 16.82 -24.84
C SER A 298 34.70 16.62 -23.47
N SER A 299 35.82 15.91 -23.47
CA SER A 299 36.75 15.81 -22.35
C SER A 299 37.12 17.20 -21.80
N ASP A 300 36.98 17.37 -20.49
CA ASP A 300 37.86 18.14 -19.61
C ASP A 300 38.38 19.50 -20.10
N LYS A 301 37.48 20.41 -20.46
CA LYS A 301 37.82 21.83 -20.57
C LYS A 301 36.69 22.69 -20.04
N ASP A 302 36.60 22.78 -18.71
CA ASP A 302 36.20 23.97 -17.96
C ASP A 302 36.21 23.60 -16.48
N GLY A 303 37.08 24.22 -15.68
CA GLY A 303 37.35 23.86 -14.28
C GLY A 303 36.17 24.08 -13.30
N LYS A 304 35.07 23.34 -13.49
CA LYS A 304 33.94 23.24 -12.55
C LYS A 304 34.21 22.15 -11.52
N ASN A 305 33.74 22.37 -10.28
CA ASN A 305 33.83 21.39 -9.19
C ASN A 305 33.05 20.10 -9.55
N GLU A 306 33.67 18.93 -9.38
CA GLU A 306 33.06 17.61 -9.62
C GLU A 306 31.77 17.38 -8.82
N SER A 307 31.59 18.05 -7.67
CA SER A 307 30.39 17.93 -6.83
C SER A 307 29.10 18.49 -7.47
N ASP A 308 29.22 19.38 -8.47
CA ASP A 308 28.05 19.97 -9.12
C ASP A 308 27.45 19.10 -10.24
N GLU A 309 28.14 18.03 -10.65
CA GLU A 309 27.73 17.15 -11.75
C GLU A 309 26.73 16.04 -11.36
N TYR A 310 26.61 15.72 -10.06
CA TYR A 310 25.79 14.59 -9.59
C TYR A 310 24.41 15.03 -9.10
N LEU A 311 23.39 14.29 -9.52
CA LEU A 311 22.01 14.42 -9.08
C LEU A 311 21.78 13.77 -7.71
N ALA A 312 22.33 12.57 -7.51
CA ALA A 312 22.16 11.79 -6.29
C ALA A 312 23.25 10.72 -6.16
N ILE A 313 23.50 10.29 -4.93
CA ILE A 313 24.22 9.04 -4.64
C ILE A 313 23.19 8.00 -4.21
N ILE A 314 23.27 6.81 -4.79
CA ILE A 314 22.42 5.65 -4.50
C ILE A 314 23.29 4.54 -3.93
N ASP A 315 22.86 4.01 -2.79
CA ASP A 315 23.48 2.86 -2.14
C ASP A 315 22.79 1.56 -2.59
N LEU A 316 23.55 0.68 -3.23
CA LEU A 316 23.13 -0.63 -3.71
C LEU A 316 23.54 -1.72 -2.71
N LYS A 317 22.58 -2.55 -2.31
CA LYS A 317 22.80 -3.74 -1.47
C LYS A 317 23.16 -4.93 -2.34
N ASP A 318 23.60 -6.02 -1.70
CA ASP A 318 23.86 -7.29 -2.39
C ASP A 318 22.67 -7.73 -3.27
N GLY A 319 22.93 -7.94 -4.55
CA GLY A 319 21.96 -8.33 -5.56
C GLY A 319 21.19 -7.16 -6.19
N ASP A 320 21.39 -5.92 -5.76
CA ASP A 320 20.74 -4.77 -6.37
C ASP A 320 21.33 -4.45 -7.76
N ALA A 321 20.45 -4.00 -8.64
CA ALA A 321 20.79 -3.51 -9.95
C ALA A 321 20.12 -2.16 -10.19
N ILE A 322 20.78 -1.27 -10.91
CA ILE A 322 20.31 0.07 -11.25
C ILE A 322 20.47 0.28 -12.75
N ALA A 323 19.46 0.85 -13.38
CA ALA A 323 19.52 1.25 -14.78
C ALA A 323 19.00 2.67 -14.95
N THR A 324 19.42 3.31 -16.03
CA THR A 324 19.06 4.70 -16.33
C THR A 324 18.62 4.85 -17.78
N SER A 325 17.58 5.66 -17.99
CA SER A 325 17.11 6.04 -19.33
C SER A 325 16.87 7.55 -19.37
N GLY A 326 17.37 8.21 -20.40
CA GLY A 326 17.28 9.66 -20.55
C GLY A 326 17.04 10.11 -21.98
N ASP A 327 16.59 11.34 -22.13
CA ASP A 327 16.22 11.97 -23.41
C ASP A 327 17.37 12.82 -24.02
N CYS A 328 18.52 12.88 -23.37
CA CYS A 328 19.66 13.71 -23.77
C CYS A 328 20.59 13.07 -24.82
N GLU A 329 20.33 11.82 -25.19
CA GLU A 329 21.13 11.08 -26.16
C GLU A 329 20.47 11.04 -27.54
N LYS A 330 21.27 11.17 -28.60
CA LYS A 330 20.82 11.16 -30.01
C LYS A 330 19.62 12.08 -30.25
N VAL A 331 19.87 13.38 -30.17
CA VAL A 331 18.83 14.40 -30.33
C VAL A 331 18.61 14.70 -31.81
N ILE A 332 17.34 14.73 -32.20
CA ILE A 332 16.88 15.09 -33.54
C ILE A 332 16.25 16.48 -33.46
N GLU A 333 16.81 17.45 -34.17
CA GLU A 333 16.16 18.76 -34.32
C GLU A 333 15.26 18.76 -35.55
N LYS A 334 14.01 19.21 -35.36
CA LYS A 334 13.05 19.41 -36.44
C LYS A 334 12.14 20.60 -36.13
N ASP A 335 12.01 21.50 -37.09
CA ASP A 335 11.13 22.69 -36.99
C ASP A 335 11.42 23.54 -35.73
N GLY A 336 12.70 23.63 -35.31
CA GLY A 336 13.14 24.37 -34.13
C GLY A 336 12.90 23.67 -32.79
N LYS A 337 12.36 22.45 -32.80
CA LYS A 337 12.15 21.60 -31.62
C LYS A 337 13.14 20.45 -31.57
N LEU A 338 13.46 20.01 -30.36
CA LEU A 338 14.35 18.87 -30.11
C LEU A 338 13.52 17.63 -29.75
N TYR A 339 13.91 16.49 -30.29
CA TYR A 339 13.28 15.20 -30.04
C TYR A 339 14.32 14.17 -29.63
N SER A 340 13.99 13.34 -28.64
CA SER A 340 14.79 12.17 -28.28
C SER A 340 14.58 11.05 -29.29
N HIS A 341 15.57 10.17 -29.43
CA HIS A 341 15.45 8.93 -30.19
C HIS A 341 14.45 7.93 -29.57
N ILE A 342 14.07 8.11 -28.31
CA ILE A 342 13.09 7.27 -27.62
C ILE A 342 11.69 7.53 -28.22
N ILE A 343 10.93 6.46 -28.44
CA ILE A 343 9.56 6.51 -28.94
C ILE A 343 8.60 6.19 -27.80
N ASN A 344 7.52 6.97 -27.69
CA ASN A 344 6.38 6.60 -26.86
C ASN A 344 5.57 5.50 -27.58
N PRO A 345 5.59 4.24 -27.10
CA PRO A 345 4.96 3.11 -27.78
C PRO A 345 3.43 3.19 -27.82
N LYS A 346 2.80 4.06 -27.02
CA LYS A 346 1.33 4.28 -27.04
C LYS A 346 0.93 5.37 -28.01
N LEU A 347 1.74 6.42 -28.10
CA LEU A 347 1.46 7.58 -28.96
C LEU A 347 2.07 7.43 -30.35
N GLY A 348 3.02 6.50 -30.52
CA GLY A 348 3.71 6.26 -31.78
C GLY A 348 4.52 7.46 -32.27
N ARG A 349 5.07 8.27 -31.35
CA ARG A 349 5.87 9.46 -31.65
C ARG A 349 7.16 9.50 -30.83
N LEU A 350 8.16 10.23 -31.33
CA LEU A 350 9.35 10.59 -30.56
C LEU A 350 8.98 11.47 -29.36
N LEU A 351 9.75 11.36 -28.28
CA LEU A 351 9.59 12.23 -27.11
C LEU A 351 10.08 13.63 -27.46
N GLU A 352 9.27 14.65 -27.19
CA GLU A 352 9.68 16.05 -27.35
C GLU A 352 10.50 16.47 -26.14
N ILE A 353 11.70 17.00 -26.38
CA ILE A 353 12.59 17.49 -25.34
C ILE A 353 12.21 18.93 -25.04
N ASN A 354 11.74 19.18 -23.82
CA ASN A 354 11.45 20.51 -23.31
C ASN A 354 11.75 20.57 -21.80
N SER A 355 11.42 21.69 -21.17
CA SER A 355 11.66 21.91 -19.74
C SER A 355 10.71 21.16 -18.81
N GLU A 356 9.48 20.88 -19.26
CA GLU A 356 8.39 20.34 -18.45
C GLU A 356 8.33 18.80 -18.47
N THR A 357 8.94 18.15 -19.47
CA THR A 357 8.96 16.70 -19.61
C THR A 357 10.06 16.02 -18.80
N LEU A 358 9.86 14.73 -18.52
CA LEU A 358 10.86 13.90 -17.86
C LEU A 358 12.13 13.80 -18.73
N ALA A 359 13.27 14.14 -18.15
CA ALA A 359 14.57 14.08 -18.81
C ALA A 359 15.39 12.83 -18.46
N GLN A 360 15.17 12.27 -17.26
CA GLN A 360 15.87 11.05 -16.86
C GLN A 360 15.01 10.24 -15.89
N ALA A 361 15.03 8.92 -16.05
CA ALA A 361 14.51 7.95 -15.12
C ALA A 361 15.62 7.01 -14.67
N VAL A 362 15.73 6.79 -13.37
CA VAL A 362 16.66 5.88 -12.72
C VAL A 362 15.84 4.87 -11.94
N VAL A 363 16.05 3.58 -12.13
CA VAL A 363 15.30 2.53 -11.43
C VAL A 363 16.28 1.57 -10.80
N VAL A 364 16.08 1.26 -9.51
CA VAL A 364 16.83 0.26 -8.76
C VAL A 364 15.93 -0.95 -8.53
N CYS A 365 16.31 -2.10 -9.10
CA CYS A 365 15.62 -3.38 -8.95
C CYS A 365 16.47 -4.36 -8.15
N LYS A 366 15.84 -5.13 -7.25
CA LYS A 366 16.51 -6.28 -6.63
C LYS A 366 16.60 -7.42 -7.64
N GLY A 367 17.82 -7.88 -7.94
CA GLY A 367 18.10 -9.13 -8.63
C GLY A 367 18.21 -9.08 -10.17
N SER A 368 17.68 -8.06 -10.84
CA SER A 368 17.74 -7.95 -12.32
C SER A 368 17.91 -6.53 -12.83
N CYS A 369 19.04 -6.31 -13.51
CA CYS A 369 19.34 -5.09 -14.27
C CYS A 369 18.53 -5.01 -15.56
N MET A 370 18.23 -6.16 -16.21
CA MET A 370 17.33 -6.22 -17.38
C MET A 370 15.96 -5.59 -17.06
N CYS A 371 15.41 -5.88 -15.87
CA CYS A 371 14.14 -5.29 -15.45
C CYS A 371 14.27 -3.82 -15.07
N ALA A 372 15.37 -3.41 -14.44
CA ALA A 372 15.62 -1.99 -14.19
C ALA A 372 15.64 -1.19 -15.51
N ASP A 373 16.33 -1.69 -16.55
CA ASP A 373 16.48 -1.07 -17.87
C ASP A 373 15.14 -0.95 -18.61
N ALA A 374 14.33 -2.02 -18.58
CA ALA A 374 12.97 -2.00 -19.11
C ALA A 374 12.10 -0.93 -18.43
N LEU A 375 12.18 -0.85 -17.09
CA LEU A 375 11.34 0.03 -16.28
C LEU A 375 11.76 1.49 -16.35
N SER A 376 13.07 1.79 -16.41
CA SER A 376 13.55 3.15 -16.66
C SER A 376 13.12 3.62 -18.05
N THR A 377 13.19 2.74 -19.06
CA THR A 377 12.72 3.02 -20.43
C THR A 377 11.20 3.23 -20.47
N ALA A 378 10.45 2.42 -19.74
CA ALA A 378 9.00 2.56 -19.62
C ALA A 378 8.60 3.88 -18.91
N ALA A 379 9.35 4.26 -17.87
CA ALA A 379 9.10 5.47 -17.10
C ALA A 379 9.36 6.74 -17.92
N ILE A 380 10.49 6.81 -18.64
CA ILE A 380 10.83 7.97 -19.49
C ILE A 380 9.85 8.12 -20.66
N SER A 381 9.34 7.02 -21.22
CA SER A 381 8.38 7.08 -22.34
C SER A 381 7.04 7.73 -21.99
N LEU A 382 6.72 7.85 -20.69
CA LEU A 382 5.48 8.48 -20.22
C LEU A 382 5.56 10.01 -20.18
N GLU A 383 6.75 10.60 -20.30
CA GLU A 383 7.05 12.05 -20.32
C GLU A 383 6.63 12.83 -19.07
N ASP A 384 5.91 12.22 -18.14
CA ASP A 384 5.33 12.81 -16.94
C ASP A 384 5.81 12.06 -15.67
N PRO A 385 6.42 12.77 -14.70
CA PRO A 385 6.96 12.14 -13.49
C PRO A 385 5.89 11.48 -12.60
N THR A 386 4.65 11.99 -12.60
CA THR A 386 3.54 11.40 -11.83
C THR A 386 3.12 10.08 -12.46
N LYS A 387 2.96 10.03 -13.78
CA LYS A 387 2.61 8.78 -14.49
C LYS A 387 3.73 7.75 -14.40
N ALA A 388 4.98 8.19 -14.48
CA ALA A 388 6.15 7.32 -14.27
C ALA A 388 6.18 6.75 -12.85
N ARG A 389 5.87 7.54 -11.82
CA ARG A 389 5.72 7.04 -10.45
C ARG A 389 4.59 6.01 -10.35
N GLU A 390 3.39 6.33 -10.85
CA GLU A 390 2.24 5.42 -10.84
C GLU A 390 2.53 4.09 -11.55
N LEU A 391 3.37 4.12 -12.59
CA LEU A 391 3.86 2.94 -13.28
C LEU A 391 4.79 2.11 -12.40
N LEU A 392 5.76 2.73 -11.71
CA LEU A 392 6.81 2.05 -10.97
C LEU A 392 6.37 1.56 -9.58
N GLU A 393 5.45 2.26 -8.92
CA GLU A 393 4.98 1.96 -7.56
C GLU A 393 4.51 0.50 -7.37
N PRO A 394 3.70 -0.10 -8.28
CA PRO A 394 3.29 -1.50 -8.17
C PRO A 394 4.44 -2.51 -8.26
N PHE A 395 5.56 -2.16 -8.91
CA PHE A 395 6.73 -3.04 -9.02
C PHE A 395 7.52 -3.13 -7.71
N ARG A 396 7.25 -2.30 -6.70
CA ARG A 396 7.88 -2.41 -5.38
C ARG A 396 7.41 -3.64 -4.60
N THR A 397 6.15 -4.04 -4.78
CA THR A 397 5.49 -5.01 -3.90
C THR A 397 4.92 -6.22 -4.64
N ALA A 398 4.74 -6.11 -5.96
CA ALA A 398 4.06 -7.11 -6.78
C ALA A 398 4.88 -7.59 -7.99
N PHE A 399 6.20 -7.73 -7.81
CA PHE A 399 7.11 -8.20 -8.86
C PHE A 399 8.28 -9.02 -8.31
N ARG A 400 8.71 -10.05 -9.07
CA ARG A 400 9.80 -10.95 -8.68
C ARG A 400 11.17 -10.27 -8.54
N TYR A 401 11.35 -9.12 -9.20
CA TYR A 401 12.51 -8.25 -9.08
C TYR A 401 12.05 -6.89 -8.56
N PRO A 402 11.72 -6.78 -7.26
CA PRO A 402 11.05 -5.59 -6.75
C PRO A 402 11.88 -4.33 -6.98
N VAL A 403 11.21 -3.23 -7.31
CA VAL A 403 11.83 -1.92 -7.40
C VAL A 403 12.13 -1.42 -5.98
N ASN A 404 13.40 -1.39 -5.59
CA ASN A 404 13.86 -0.95 -4.28
C ASN A 404 13.87 0.57 -4.16
N ASP A 405 14.22 1.27 -5.24
CA ASP A 405 14.28 2.73 -5.31
C ASP A 405 14.13 3.22 -6.76
N PHE A 406 13.80 4.49 -6.96
CA PHE A 406 13.88 5.14 -8.28
C PHE A 406 14.04 6.65 -8.16
N LEU A 407 14.61 7.29 -9.19
CA LEU A 407 14.69 8.75 -9.32
C LEU A 407 14.10 9.18 -10.66
N LEU A 408 13.27 10.22 -10.66
CA LEU A 408 12.59 10.74 -11.85
C LEU A 408 12.90 12.23 -11.99
N PHE A 409 13.70 12.63 -12.97
CA PHE A 409 14.20 13.99 -13.10
C PHE A 409 13.56 14.76 -14.28
N SER A 410 13.08 15.96 -14.02
CA SER A 410 12.67 16.98 -15.02
C SER A 410 13.74 18.08 -15.16
N ARG A 411 13.85 18.73 -16.32
CA ARG A 411 14.97 19.66 -16.59
C ARG A 411 14.94 20.98 -15.79
N ASP A 412 13.76 21.49 -15.43
CA ASP A 412 13.62 22.75 -14.67
C ASP A 412 13.67 22.59 -13.14
N GLY A 413 14.17 21.45 -12.66
CA GLY A 413 14.47 21.21 -11.24
C GLY A 413 14.35 19.74 -10.86
N PRO A 414 15.19 19.25 -9.92
CA PRO A 414 15.12 17.87 -9.45
C PRO A 414 13.82 17.59 -8.71
N ARG A 415 12.93 16.78 -9.30
CA ARG A 415 11.89 16.06 -8.54
C ARG A 415 12.46 14.75 -8.03
N ILE A 416 13.25 14.79 -6.96
CA ILE A 416 13.72 13.55 -6.32
C ILE A 416 12.53 12.89 -5.63
N ILE A 417 11.85 11.98 -6.33
CA ILE A 417 10.77 11.18 -5.76
C ILE A 417 11.39 10.00 -4.98
N ARG A 418 11.90 10.26 -3.76
CA ARG A 418 12.39 9.20 -2.87
C ARG A 418 11.25 8.56 -2.07
N LEU A 419 11.26 7.23 -2.07
CA LEU A 419 10.28 6.37 -1.42
C LEU A 419 10.64 6.09 0.03
N GLN A 420 10.28 6.97 0.96
CA GLN A 420 9.90 6.45 2.27
C GLN A 420 8.54 5.76 2.10
N VAL A 421 8.45 4.48 2.46
CA VAL A 421 7.18 3.75 2.56
C VAL A 421 6.21 4.61 3.36
N PRO A 422 5.10 5.10 2.79
CA PRO A 422 4.16 5.90 3.54
C PRO A 422 3.54 5.02 4.64
N GLY A 423 3.94 5.22 5.91
CA GLY A 423 3.34 4.45 7.00
C GLY A 423 4.22 4.13 8.21
N LEU A 424 5.54 4.26 8.12
CA LEU A 424 6.42 4.13 9.28
C LEU A 424 6.94 5.51 9.68
N GLU A 425 6.47 6.00 10.82
CA GLU A 425 7.09 7.11 11.51
C GLU A 425 8.59 6.79 11.71
N PRO A 426 9.51 7.59 11.15
CA PRO A 426 10.94 7.38 11.35
C PRO A 426 11.26 7.29 12.83
N LYS A 427 12.20 6.41 13.19
CA LYS A 427 12.56 6.15 14.59
C LYS A 427 12.92 7.44 15.32
N GLU A 428 13.65 8.34 14.67
CA GLU A 428 14.06 9.63 15.25
C GLU A 428 12.86 10.55 15.52
N ILE A 429 11.86 10.54 14.64
CA ILE A 429 10.64 11.34 14.81
C ILE A 429 9.80 10.76 15.95
N ARG A 430 9.67 9.43 15.99
CA ARG A 430 8.99 8.71 17.06
C ARG A 430 9.62 8.99 18.42
N GLU A 431 10.94 8.90 18.52
CA GLU A 431 11.68 9.16 19.76
C GLU A 431 11.48 10.61 20.23
N LYS A 432 11.58 11.59 19.32
CA LYS A 432 11.29 13.00 19.64
C LYS A 432 9.87 13.20 20.14
N ARG A 433 8.89 12.55 19.52
CA ARG A 433 7.50 12.58 19.99
C ARG A 433 7.41 12.02 21.40
N LEU A 434 7.93 10.82 21.63
CA LEU A 434 7.84 10.13 22.93
C LEU A 434 8.62 10.83 24.07
N GLN A 435 9.66 11.61 23.77
CA GLN A 435 10.39 12.40 24.78
C GLN A 435 9.52 13.42 25.53
N SER A 436 8.41 13.87 24.94
CA SER A 436 7.50 14.86 25.56
C SER A 436 6.50 14.27 26.58
N HIS A 437 6.66 12.99 26.93
CA HIS A 437 5.68 12.24 27.71
C HIS A 437 6.20 11.95 29.12
N GLU A 438 5.28 11.92 30.09
CA GLU A 438 5.60 11.45 31.44
C GLU A 438 5.34 9.94 31.53
N PRO A 439 6.16 9.16 32.26
CA PRO A 439 5.96 7.73 32.42
C PRO A 439 4.57 7.40 33.00
N ALA A 440 3.72 6.77 32.19
CA ALA A 440 2.41 6.28 32.61
C ALA A 440 2.50 4.88 33.23
N LYS A 441 1.55 4.54 34.11
CA LYS A 441 1.31 3.18 34.57
C LYS A 441 0.16 2.56 33.77
N VAL A 442 0.46 1.59 32.91
CA VAL A 442 -0.50 0.94 32.02
C VAL A 442 -0.85 -0.44 32.55
N ILE A 443 -2.14 -0.76 32.67
CA ILE A 443 -2.61 -2.10 33.03
C ILE A 443 -3.08 -2.81 31.75
N VAL A 444 -2.52 -3.97 31.44
CA VAL A 444 -2.92 -4.77 30.27
C VAL A 444 -3.61 -6.04 30.73
N LEU A 445 -4.79 -6.33 30.16
CA LEU A 445 -5.63 -7.47 30.54
C LEU A 445 -5.54 -8.59 29.52
N GLY A 446 -4.98 -9.73 29.92
CA GLY A 446 -4.79 -10.91 29.08
C GLY A 446 -3.41 -10.92 28.41
N SER A 447 -2.73 -12.06 28.49
CA SER A 447 -1.35 -12.22 27.99
C SER A 447 -1.27 -13.04 26.70
N GLY A 448 -2.29 -12.90 25.85
CA GLY A 448 -2.24 -13.35 24.45
C GLY A 448 -1.32 -12.46 23.60
N LEU A 449 -1.27 -12.71 22.29
CA LEU A 449 -0.41 -11.93 21.39
C LEU A 449 -0.74 -10.44 21.40
N ALA A 450 -2.02 -10.07 21.50
CA ALA A 450 -2.44 -8.67 21.60
C ALA A 450 -1.89 -8.01 22.88
N GLY A 451 -2.02 -8.67 24.03
CA GLY A 451 -1.58 -8.14 25.32
C GLY A 451 -0.07 -8.04 25.46
N MET A 452 0.69 -9.06 25.01
CA MET A 452 2.15 -8.95 24.99
C MET A 452 2.63 -7.88 24.01
N SER A 453 1.97 -7.73 22.86
CA SER A 453 2.28 -6.66 21.90
C SER A 453 1.99 -5.27 22.49
N ALA A 454 0.88 -5.12 23.22
CA ALA A 454 0.53 -3.89 23.92
C ALA A 454 1.51 -3.57 25.06
N ALA A 455 1.88 -4.57 25.87
CA ALA A 455 2.80 -4.38 26.98
C ALA A 455 4.19 -3.93 26.50
N ILE A 456 4.72 -4.58 25.46
CA ILE A 456 6.03 -4.19 24.88
C ILE A 456 5.94 -2.80 24.25
N ALA A 457 4.91 -2.51 23.46
CA ALA A 457 4.76 -1.19 22.83
C ALA A 457 4.59 -0.06 23.86
N ALA A 458 3.88 -0.31 24.96
CA ALA A 458 3.74 0.64 26.06
C ALA A 458 5.09 0.87 26.76
N ALA A 459 5.84 -0.20 27.04
CA ALA A 459 7.16 -0.11 27.69
C ALA A 459 8.22 0.56 26.79
N ASP A 460 8.17 0.33 25.48
CA ASP A 460 8.98 1.03 24.47
C ASP A 460 8.63 2.54 24.43
N ALA A 461 7.37 2.89 24.71
CA ALA A 461 6.91 4.27 24.87
C ALA A 461 7.22 4.87 26.26
N GLY A 462 7.91 4.12 27.14
CA GLY A 462 8.37 4.61 28.44
C GLY A 462 7.45 4.30 29.63
N ALA A 463 6.34 3.59 29.42
CA ALA A 463 5.42 3.24 30.50
C ALA A 463 5.97 2.12 31.42
N LYS A 464 5.48 2.10 32.66
CA LYS A 464 5.50 0.90 33.52
C LYS A 464 4.22 0.12 33.29
N VAL A 465 4.32 -1.19 33.13
CA VAL A 465 3.22 -2.04 32.70
C VAL A 465 2.97 -3.15 33.72
N ILE A 466 1.70 -3.36 34.06
CA ILE A 466 1.24 -4.56 34.77
C ILE A 466 0.41 -5.37 33.78
N LEU A 467 0.90 -6.54 33.40
CA LEU A 467 0.23 -7.49 32.51
C LEU A 467 -0.45 -8.57 33.35
N LEU A 468 -1.78 -8.51 33.44
CA LEU A 468 -2.59 -9.47 34.21
C LEU A 468 -3.05 -10.62 33.32
N GLU A 469 -2.85 -11.86 33.78
CA GLU A 469 -3.32 -13.08 33.12
C GLU A 469 -4.12 -13.90 34.12
N LYS A 470 -5.34 -14.29 33.77
CA LYS A 470 -6.20 -15.08 34.68
C LYS A 470 -5.75 -16.53 34.77
N GLU A 471 -5.16 -17.07 33.70
CA GLU A 471 -4.63 -18.43 33.67
C GLU A 471 -3.27 -18.52 34.39
N GLU A 472 -2.81 -19.73 34.68
CA GLU A 472 -1.49 -19.93 35.28
C GLU A 472 -0.32 -19.66 34.31
N LYS A 473 -0.62 -19.69 33.01
CA LYS A 473 0.37 -19.54 31.95
C LYS A 473 -0.10 -18.55 30.91
N THR A 474 0.85 -17.83 30.36
CA THR A 474 0.59 -16.87 29.29
C THR A 474 0.28 -17.56 27.95
N GLY A 475 -0.39 -16.85 27.04
CA GLY A 475 -0.50 -17.27 25.63
C GLY A 475 -1.90 -17.26 25.05
N GLY A 476 -2.91 -17.62 25.84
CA GLY A 476 -4.31 -17.74 25.39
C GLY A 476 -4.46 -18.58 24.12
N ASN A 477 -5.42 -18.20 23.26
CA ASN A 477 -5.59 -18.86 21.96
C ASN A 477 -4.44 -18.57 20.98
N SER A 478 -3.70 -17.47 21.15
CA SER A 478 -2.56 -17.12 20.29
C SER A 478 -1.48 -18.21 20.31
N ALA A 479 -1.20 -18.81 21.47
CA ALA A 479 -0.25 -19.92 21.59
C ALA A 479 -0.68 -21.19 20.82
N LYS A 480 -1.97 -21.35 20.52
CA LYS A 480 -2.52 -22.48 19.75
C LYS A 480 -2.48 -22.24 18.23
N ALA A 481 -2.18 -21.04 17.78
CA ALA A 481 -2.24 -20.69 16.36
C ALA A 481 -1.17 -21.44 15.55
N THR A 482 -1.60 -22.05 14.43
CA THR A 482 -0.72 -22.88 13.59
C THR A 482 -0.64 -22.40 12.15
N SER A 483 -1.73 -21.87 11.58
CA SER A 483 -1.80 -21.51 10.16
C SER A 483 -0.84 -20.39 9.73
N GLY A 484 -0.40 -19.52 10.66
CA GLY A 484 0.50 -18.41 10.37
C GLY A 484 -0.13 -17.03 10.51
N ILE A 485 0.62 -16.01 10.09
CA ILE A 485 0.26 -14.59 10.17
C ILE A 485 0.26 -13.96 8.77
N ASN A 486 -0.71 -13.10 8.48
CA ASN A 486 -0.79 -12.49 7.14
C ASN A 486 0.10 -11.26 6.98
N GLY A 487 0.57 -11.03 5.76
CA GLY A 487 1.25 -9.80 5.34
C GLY A 487 1.26 -9.67 3.83
N TRP A 488 1.17 -8.46 3.30
CA TRP A 488 1.45 -8.17 1.88
C TRP A 488 2.69 -7.29 1.77
N ALA A 489 3.38 -7.31 0.62
CA ALA A 489 4.66 -6.62 0.43
C ALA A 489 5.75 -6.99 1.46
N THR A 490 5.77 -8.24 1.94
CA THR A 490 6.80 -8.68 2.88
C THR A 490 8.09 -9.05 2.15
N GLU A 491 9.21 -9.04 2.89
CA GLU A 491 10.50 -9.52 2.37
C GLU A 491 10.40 -10.97 1.88
N THR A 492 9.67 -11.83 2.59
CA THR A 492 9.44 -13.23 2.21
C THR A 492 8.64 -13.37 0.92
N GLN A 493 7.62 -12.53 0.70
CA GLN A 493 6.87 -12.54 -0.57
C GLN A 493 7.75 -12.10 -1.74
N ALA A 494 8.56 -11.06 -1.54
CA ALA A 494 9.51 -10.60 -2.53
C ALA A 494 10.54 -11.70 -2.89
N GLU A 495 11.13 -12.36 -1.89
CA GLU A 495 12.08 -13.46 -2.08
C GLU A 495 11.49 -14.65 -2.87
N GLN A 496 10.17 -14.89 -2.74
CA GLN A 496 9.48 -16.00 -3.42
C GLN A 496 8.73 -15.55 -4.70
N GLY A 497 8.93 -14.31 -5.14
CA GLY A 497 8.27 -13.76 -6.34
C GLY A 497 6.74 -13.68 -6.24
N VAL A 498 6.19 -13.64 -5.03
CA VAL A 498 4.75 -13.55 -4.80
C VAL A 498 4.27 -12.11 -4.97
N CYS A 499 3.30 -11.92 -5.85
CA CYS A 499 2.70 -10.62 -6.11
C CYS A 499 1.44 -10.43 -5.24
N ASP A 500 1.45 -9.46 -4.32
CA ASP A 500 0.30 -9.07 -3.48
C ASP A 500 0.32 -7.55 -3.26
N ASP A 501 -0.83 -6.96 -2.93
CA ASP A 501 -0.93 -5.51 -2.74
C ASP A 501 -2.02 -5.10 -1.71
N GLU A 502 -1.99 -3.82 -1.30
CA GLU A 502 -2.95 -3.19 -0.38
C GLU A 502 -4.40 -3.48 -0.79
N ARG A 503 -4.73 -3.28 -2.08
CA ARG A 503 -6.10 -3.37 -2.58
C ARG A 503 -6.59 -4.81 -2.60
N LEU A 504 -5.75 -5.77 -2.96
CA LEU A 504 -6.05 -7.19 -2.91
C LEU A 504 -6.30 -7.64 -1.46
N PHE A 505 -5.44 -7.22 -0.53
CA PHE A 505 -5.60 -7.52 0.89
C PHE A 505 -6.90 -6.95 1.47
N GLU A 506 -7.15 -5.66 1.25
CA GLU A 506 -8.36 -4.97 1.72
C GLU A 506 -9.62 -5.58 1.09
N ARG A 507 -9.61 -5.82 -0.22
CA ARG A 507 -10.73 -6.44 -0.95
C ARG A 507 -11.05 -7.82 -0.41
N ASP A 508 -10.05 -8.68 -0.24
CA ASP A 508 -10.27 -10.04 0.26
C ASP A 508 -10.84 -10.02 1.68
N THR A 509 -10.36 -9.09 2.53
CA THR A 509 -10.87 -8.89 3.89
C THR A 509 -12.32 -8.40 3.88
N HIS A 510 -12.64 -7.37 3.10
CA HIS A 510 -14.01 -6.86 2.95
C HIS A 510 -14.98 -7.88 2.36
N ARG A 511 -14.55 -8.64 1.34
CA ARG A 511 -15.37 -9.68 0.70
C ARG A 511 -15.66 -10.82 1.68
N SER A 512 -14.66 -11.21 2.47
CA SER A 512 -14.85 -12.19 3.53
C SER A 512 -15.81 -11.67 4.62
N GLY A 513 -15.71 -10.40 4.99
CA GLY A 513 -16.52 -9.78 6.04
C GLY A 513 -17.97 -9.44 5.67
N LEU A 514 -18.44 -9.77 4.46
CA LEU A 514 -19.84 -9.54 4.06
C LEU A 514 -20.82 -10.20 5.04
N GLY A 515 -21.91 -9.49 5.35
CA GLY A 515 -22.90 -9.91 6.34
C GLY A 515 -22.61 -9.47 7.78
N GLY A 516 -21.51 -8.74 8.01
CA GLY A 516 -21.23 -8.00 9.25
C GLY A 516 -20.57 -6.64 8.93
N THR A 517 -20.12 -5.94 9.96
CA THR A 517 -19.52 -4.61 9.85
C THR A 517 -18.01 -4.72 9.62
N THR A 518 -17.57 -4.38 8.42
CA THR A 518 -16.13 -4.25 8.13
C THR A 518 -15.77 -2.78 8.07
N ASN A 519 -15.29 -2.22 9.18
CA ASN A 519 -14.89 -0.82 9.27
C ASN A 519 -13.70 -0.55 8.33
N PRO A 520 -13.86 0.27 7.28
CA PRO A 520 -12.80 0.50 6.29
C PRO A 520 -11.52 1.08 6.89
N SER A 521 -11.61 1.93 7.91
CA SER A 521 -10.43 2.50 8.58
C SER A 521 -9.65 1.42 9.34
N LEU A 522 -10.34 0.48 10.00
CA LEU A 522 -9.67 -0.62 10.71
C LEU A 522 -9.02 -1.60 9.72
N VAL A 523 -9.70 -1.97 8.64
CA VAL A 523 -9.13 -2.86 7.61
C VAL A 523 -7.95 -2.24 6.88
N ARG A 524 -8.04 -0.95 6.54
CA ARG A 524 -6.93 -0.20 5.95
C ARG A 524 -5.73 -0.14 6.89
N THR A 525 -5.96 0.11 8.19
CA THR A 525 -4.90 0.09 9.21
C THR A 525 -4.26 -1.31 9.30
N LEU A 526 -5.08 -2.37 9.36
CA LEU A 526 -4.61 -3.75 9.37
C LEU A 526 -3.75 -4.08 8.14
N SER A 527 -4.21 -3.66 6.96
CA SER A 527 -3.54 -3.89 5.68
C SER A 527 -2.18 -3.20 5.64
N ILE A 528 -2.13 -1.89 5.86
CA ILE A 528 -0.89 -1.09 5.78
C ILE A 528 0.14 -1.53 6.82
N GLN A 529 -0.32 -1.89 8.03
CA GLN A 529 0.56 -2.33 9.12
C GLN A 529 0.93 -3.83 9.03
N SER A 530 0.53 -4.53 7.98
CA SER A 530 0.72 -5.98 7.88
C SER A 530 2.18 -6.42 7.70
N ALA A 531 2.90 -5.84 6.73
CA ALA A 531 4.34 -6.04 6.61
C ALA A 531 5.11 -5.52 7.83
N PRO A 532 4.92 -4.28 8.30
CA PRO A 532 5.56 -3.79 9.52
C PRO A 532 5.36 -4.67 10.77
N ALA A 533 4.19 -5.27 10.94
CA ALA A 533 3.93 -6.22 12.02
C ALA A 533 4.70 -7.53 11.84
N GLY A 534 4.73 -8.08 10.63
CA GLY A 534 5.51 -9.27 10.29
C GLY A 534 7.01 -9.06 10.47
N HIS A 535 7.54 -7.95 9.95
CA HIS A 535 8.94 -7.55 10.10
C HIS A 535 9.32 -7.30 11.55
N TRP A 536 8.44 -6.69 12.34
CA TRP A 536 8.67 -6.54 13.77
C TRP A 536 8.83 -7.92 14.45
N LEU A 537 7.96 -8.89 14.16
CA LEU A 537 8.13 -10.26 14.67
C LEU A 537 9.45 -10.90 14.19
N MET A 538 9.79 -10.73 12.91
CA MET A 538 11.01 -11.30 12.32
C MET A 538 12.28 -10.72 12.92
N HIS A 539 12.41 -9.40 12.98
CA HIS A 539 13.67 -8.76 13.35
C HIS A 539 13.81 -8.52 14.86
N ARG A 540 12.73 -8.20 15.57
CA ARG A 540 12.80 -7.94 17.03
C ARG A 540 12.92 -9.23 17.84
N PHE A 541 12.28 -10.31 17.38
CA PHE A 541 12.17 -11.57 18.11
C PHE A 541 12.76 -12.76 17.34
N ASN A 542 13.43 -12.52 16.22
CA ASN A 542 14.04 -13.57 15.39
C ASN A 542 13.06 -14.70 15.00
N ILE A 543 11.80 -14.34 14.69
CA ILE A 543 10.77 -15.31 14.29
C ILE A 543 10.91 -15.61 12.79
N PRO A 544 11.18 -16.86 12.38
CA PRO A 544 11.52 -17.16 10.99
C PRO A 544 10.28 -17.29 10.10
N LEU A 545 9.62 -16.19 9.76
CA LEU A 545 8.37 -16.16 8.96
C LEU A 545 8.57 -16.43 7.45
N LYS A 546 9.30 -17.50 7.08
CA LYS A 546 9.78 -17.76 5.72
C LYS A 546 8.88 -18.65 4.85
N VAL A 547 7.91 -19.37 5.42
CA VAL A 547 7.04 -20.27 4.64
C VAL A 547 5.76 -19.53 4.25
N LEU A 548 5.42 -19.48 2.96
CA LEU A 548 4.22 -18.84 2.46
C LEU A 548 3.13 -19.85 2.08
N SER A 549 1.90 -19.56 2.48
CA SER A 549 0.73 -20.36 2.14
C SER A 549 -0.43 -19.49 1.66
N GLN A 550 -1.21 -20.04 0.73
CA GLN A 550 -2.48 -19.45 0.29
C GLN A 550 -3.61 -20.23 0.95
N LEU A 551 -4.36 -19.54 1.80
CA LEU A 551 -5.45 -20.12 2.57
C LEU A 551 -6.81 -19.74 1.97
N GLY A 552 -7.91 -20.14 2.60
CA GLY A 552 -9.24 -19.92 2.07
C GLY A 552 -9.59 -18.43 1.93
N GLY A 553 -10.15 -18.05 0.79
CA GLY A 553 -10.54 -16.67 0.49
C GLY A 553 -9.40 -15.70 0.14
N HIS A 554 -8.14 -16.14 0.16
CA HIS A 554 -6.99 -15.32 -0.24
C HIS A 554 -6.76 -15.35 -1.75
N ALA A 555 -6.56 -14.19 -2.37
CA ALA A 555 -6.19 -14.08 -3.78
C ALA A 555 -4.70 -14.32 -4.05
N ALA A 556 -3.84 -14.18 -3.04
CA ALA A 556 -2.40 -14.40 -3.13
C ALA A 556 -1.88 -15.17 -1.90
N LYS A 557 -0.71 -15.80 -2.02
CA LYS A 557 0.02 -16.38 -0.90
C LYS A 557 0.44 -15.26 0.06
N ARG A 558 -0.13 -15.22 1.26
CA ARG A 558 0.18 -14.15 2.22
C ARG A 558 0.25 -14.59 3.67
N THR A 559 0.00 -15.86 3.95
CA THR A 559 0.09 -16.39 5.31
C THR A 559 1.48 -16.94 5.55
N HIS A 560 2.21 -16.31 6.45
CA HIS A 560 3.59 -16.60 6.81
C HIS A 560 3.66 -17.57 7.98
N ARG A 561 4.49 -18.61 7.85
CA ARG A 561 4.76 -19.63 8.87
C ARG A 561 6.26 -19.80 9.07
N ALA A 562 6.62 -20.48 10.16
CA ALA A 562 7.98 -20.92 10.40
C ALA A 562 8.29 -22.20 9.60
N PRO A 563 9.48 -22.30 8.97
CA PRO A 563 9.99 -23.59 8.55
C PRO A 563 10.34 -24.45 9.78
N PRO A 564 10.64 -25.75 9.59
CA PRO A 564 11.30 -26.54 10.61
C PRO A 564 12.60 -25.88 11.09
N ASP A 565 13.00 -26.13 12.34
CA ASP A 565 14.28 -25.65 12.85
C ASP A 565 15.47 -26.41 12.24
N ASP A 566 16.70 -26.01 12.57
CA ASP A 566 17.94 -26.60 12.03
C ASP A 566 18.08 -28.11 12.35
N GLN A 567 17.31 -28.63 13.31
CA GLN A 567 17.26 -30.05 13.67
C GLN A 567 16.08 -30.78 13.00
N GLY A 568 15.37 -30.12 12.09
CA GLY A 568 14.20 -30.65 11.40
C GLY A 568 12.96 -30.75 12.29
N ARG A 569 12.91 -30.10 13.46
CA ARG A 569 11.76 -30.16 14.38
C ARG A 569 10.71 -29.12 13.98
N PRO A 570 9.40 -29.38 14.23
CA PRO A 570 8.37 -28.40 13.93
C PRO A 570 8.52 -27.16 14.80
N VAL A 571 8.18 -26.01 14.22
CA VAL A 571 8.08 -24.73 14.93
C VAL A 571 6.61 -24.29 14.96
N PRO A 572 5.84 -24.63 16.03
CA PRO A 572 4.45 -24.20 16.15
C PRO A 572 4.42 -22.68 16.32
N ILE A 573 4.07 -21.97 15.24
CA ILE A 573 4.31 -20.54 15.12
C ILE A 573 3.70 -19.72 16.27
N GLY A 574 2.45 -20.01 16.67
CA GLY A 574 1.79 -19.33 17.77
C GLY A 574 2.51 -19.50 19.10
N PHE A 575 2.82 -20.74 19.48
CA PHE A 575 3.57 -21.04 20.70
C PHE A 575 4.97 -20.42 20.67
N PHE A 576 5.66 -20.49 19.53
CA PHE A 576 7.01 -19.95 19.37
C PHE A 576 7.02 -18.43 19.54
N ILE A 577 6.08 -17.70 18.91
CA ILE A 577 5.91 -16.26 19.11
C ILE A 577 5.68 -15.94 20.60
N MET A 578 4.71 -16.59 21.24
CA MET A 578 4.38 -16.31 22.65
C MET A 578 5.56 -16.60 23.59
N LYS A 579 6.26 -17.73 23.37
CA LYS A 579 7.45 -18.10 24.15
C LYS A 579 8.54 -17.06 24.00
N THR A 580 8.87 -16.65 22.78
CA THR A 580 9.97 -15.71 22.54
C THR A 580 9.65 -14.32 23.07
N MET A 581 8.41 -13.83 22.87
CA MET A 581 7.99 -12.54 23.45
C MET A 581 8.07 -12.55 24.97
N ARG A 582 7.62 -13.63 25.62
CA ARG A 582 7.75 -13.79 27.07
C ARG A 582 9.20 -13.73 27.54
N LEU A 583 10.11 -14.44 26.86
CA LEU A 583 11.54 -14.42 27.19
C LEU A 583 12.15 -13.02 27.03
N VAL A 584 11.76 -12.29 25.98
CA VAL A 584 12.17 -10.89 25.79
C VAL A 584 11.63 -10.00 26.91
N ILE A 585 10.38 -10.18 27.34
CA ILE A 585 9.82 -9.43 28.48
C ILE A 585 10.60 -9.73 29.77
N GLU A 586 10.79 -11.00 30.09
CA GLU A 586 11.49 -11.45 31.31
C GLU A 586 12.99 -11.09 31.32
N GLY A 587 13.60 -10.91 30.14
CA GLY A 587 14.98 -10.46 30.01
C GLY A 587 15.10 -8.93 29.94
N GLU A 588 14.66 -8.35 28.83
CA GLU A 588 14.93 -6.97 28.45
C GLU A 588 13.97 -5.94 29.06
N TYR A 589 12.78 -6.36 29.49
CA TYR A 589 11.75 -5.46 30.05
C TYR A 589 11.41 -5.79 31.51
N SER A 590 12.23 -6.57 32.20
CA SER A 590 11.95 -7.05 33.57
C SER A 590 11.78 -5.92 34.59
N ASP A 591 12.38 -4.75 34.36
CA ASP A 591 12.21 -3.56 35.18
C ASP A 591 10.97 -2.74 34.82
N LYS A 592 10.39 -2.94 33.62
CA LYS A 592 9.27 -2.15 33.08
C LYS A 592 7.94 -2.90 33.03
N ILE A 593 7.94 -4.21 32.82
CA ILE A 593 6.74 -5.03 32.63
C ILE A 593 6.70 -6.11 33.71
N GLU A 594 5.67 -6.06 34.55
CA GLU A 594 5.37 -7.10 35.53
C GLU A 594 4.25 -8.01 35.01
N ILE A 595 4.53 -9.30 34.85
CA ILE A 595 3.52 -10.30 34.46
C ILE A 595 2.96 -10.96 35.71
N ARG A 596 1.65 -10.88 35.93
CA ARG A 596 0.95 -11.54 37.04
C ARG A 596 -0.07 -12.56 36.53
N CYS A 597 0.31 -13.83 36.55
CA CYS A 597 -0.58 -14.96 36.26
C CYS A 597 -1.56 -15.22 37.42
N GLY A 598 -2.60 -16.02 37.16
CA GLY A 598 -3.64 -16.32 38.15
C GLY A 598 -4.44 -15.11 38.63
N SER A 599 -4.49 -14.03 37.85
CA SER A 599 -5.07 -12.72 38.21
C SER A 599 -6.26 -12.40 37.31
N LYS A 600 -7.47 -12.72 37.75
CA LYS A 600 -8.71 -12.49 37.02
C LYS A 600 -9.25 -11.08 37.29
N VAL A 601 -9.49 -10.29 36.25
CA VAL A 601 -10.16 -9.00 36.40
C VAL A 601 -11.67 -9.19 36.51
N LEU A 602 -12.28 -8.53 37.50
CA LEU A 602 -13.71 -8.58 37.78
C LEU A 602 -14.48 -7.37 37.27
N ARG A 603 -13.90 -6.16 37.38
CA ARG A 603 -14.51 -4.90 36.89
C ARG A 603 -13.46 -3.83 36.64
N LEU A 604 -13.81 -2.84 35.83
CA LEU A 604 -13.04 -1.61 35.64
C LEU A 604 -13.38 -0.62 36.76
N LEU A 605 -12.37 0.09 37.28
CA LEU A 605 -12.54 1.23 38.18
C LEU A 605 -12.66 2.50 37.34
N SER A 606 -13.73 3.26 37.55
CA SER A 606 -14.02 4.45 36.76
C SER A 606 -14.72 5.56 37.54
N SER A 607 -14.54 6.80 37.09
CA SER A 607 -15.30 7.98 37.49
C SER A 607 -16.08 8.58 36.31
N ASP A 608 -17.04 9.44 36.61
CA ASP A 608 -17.75 10.27 35.64
C ASP A 608 -17.28 11.72 35.75
N GLU A 609 -16.77 12.29 34.66
CA GLU A 609 -16.37 13.70 34.60
C GLU A 609 -16.82 14.32 33.28
N ASN A 610 -17.51 15.47 33.32
CA ASN A 610 -17.96 16.21 32.12
C ASN A 610 -18.68 15.35 31.07
N ASP A 611 -19.57 14.46 31.51
CA ASP A 611 -20.29 13.48 30.67
C ASP A 611 -19.37 12.50 29.93
N CYS A 612 -18.19 12.20 30.50
CA CYS A 612 -17.25 11.20 30.01
C CYS A 612 -16.91 10.20 31.14
N LYS A 613 -16.97 8.90 30.80
CA LYS A 613 -16.43 7.82 31.64
C LYS A 613 -14.90 7.83 31.56
N ILE A 614 -14.23 7.81 32.72
CA ILE A 614 -12.77 7.78 32.83
C ILE A 614 -12.34 6.54 33.62
N VAL A 615 -11.52 5.69 33.02
CA VAL A 615 -10.95 4.52 33.70
C VAL A 615 -9.65 4.88 34.43
N HIS A 616 -9.48 4.37 35.65
CA HIS A 616 -8.30 4.63 36.49
C HIS A 616 -7.78 3.38 37.24
N GLY A 617 -8.24 2.19 36.86
CA GLY A 617 -7.77 0.93 37.45
C GLY A 617 -8.71 -0.24 37.21
N VAL A 618 -8.45 -1.33 37.91
CA VAL A 618 -9.22 -2.58 37.84
C VAL A 618 -9.36 -3.24 39.22
N VAL A 619 -10.40 -4.03 39.40
CA VAL A 619 -10.50 -4.97 40.53
C VAL A 619 -10.06 -6.34 40.06
N VAL A 620 -9.13 -6.94 40.80
CA VAL A 620 -8.51 -8.23 40.48
C VAL A 620 -8.82 -9.24 41.58
N GLU A 621 -9.16 -10.46 41.18
CA GLU A 621 -9.21 -11.64 42.04
C GLU A 621 -8.05 -12.57 41.66
N HIS A 622 -7.14 -12.78 42.61
CA HIS A 622 -6.06 -13.74 42.44
C HIS A 622 -6.57 -15.17 42.67
N LYS A 623 -5.91 -16.18 42.10
CA LYS A 623 -6.31 -17.59 42.17
C LYS A 623 -6.40 -18.17 43.59
N ASN A 624 -5.79 -17.52 44.57
CA ASN A 624 -5.92 -17.87 45.99
C ASN A 624 -7.19 -17.30 46.67
N GLY A 625 -8.04 -16.58 45.93
CA GLY A 625 -9.27 -15.95 46.42
C GLY A 625 -9.09 -14.51 46.90
N ASN A 626 -7.85 -13.98 46.97
CA ASN A 626 -7.62 -12.61 47.42
C ASN A 626 -8.08 -11.62 46.35
N ARG A 627 -8.83 -10.60 46.78
CA ARG A 627 -9.25 -9.49 45.93
C ARG A 627 -8.48 -8.22 46.28
N TYR A 628 -8.08 -7.48 45.25
CA TYR A 628 -7.39 -6.21 45.41
C TYR A 628 -7.74 -5.26 44.26
N GLU A 629 -7.49 -3.97 44.48
CA GLU A 629 -7.62 -2.94 43.46
C GLU A 629 -6.23 -2.61 42.90
N GLU A 630 -6.11 -2.59 41.58
CA GLU A 630 -4.89 -2.19 40.89
C GLU A 630 -5.16 -0.88 40.14
N TYR A 631 -4.49 0.19 40.58
CA TYR A 631 -4.64 1.52 40.01
C TYR A 631 -3.63 1.76 38.89
N GLY A 632 -4.08 2.39 37.81
CA GLY A 632 -3.26 2.71 36.65
C GLY A 632 -3.81 3.94 35.92
N ASP A 633 -2.96 4.56 35.10
CA ASP A 633 -3.33 5.73 34.31
C ASP A 633 -4.17 5.34 33.09
N SER A 634 -4.02 4.11 32.61
CA SER A 634 -4.80 3.56 31.50
C SER A 634 -4.89 2.04 31.55
N VAL A 635 -5.91 1.50 30.88
CA VAL A 635 -6.20 0.06 30.79
C VAL A 635 -6.32 -0.36 29.33
N VAL A 636 -5.64 -1.45 28.95
CA VAL A 636 -5.75 -2.09 27.64
C VAL A 636 -6.36 -3.49 27.77
N VAL A 637 -7.54 -3.68 27.19
CA VAL A 637 -8.26 -4.96 27.22
C VAL A 637 -7.82 -5.84 26.04
N CYS A 638 -7.21 -6.98 26.34
CA CYS A 638 -6.67 -7.94 25.37
C CYS A 638 -7.08 -9.38 25.70
N THR A 639 -8.32 -9.56 26.19
CA THR A 639 -8.79 -10.79 26.85
C THR A 639 -9.20 -11.92 25.91
N GLY A 640 -9.09 -11.71 24.60
CA GLY A 640 -9.60 -12.64 23.59
C GLY A 640 -11.13 -12.67 23.52
N GLY A 641 -11.66 -13.62 22.74
CA GLY A 641 -13.08 -13.74 22.45
C GLY A 641 -13.92 -14.49 23.47
N PHE A 642 -15.13 -14.83 23.05
CA PHE A 642 -16.14 -15.53 23.86
C PHE A 642 -16.57 -16.90 23.31
N GLY A 643 -15.76 -17.49 22.41
CA GLY A 643 -16.08 -18.74 21.71
C GLY A 643 -16.13 -20.01 22.57
N CYS A 644 -15.88 -19.92 23.89
CA CYS A 644 -16.04 -21.01 24.85
C CYS A 644 -17.14 -20.72 25.91
N SER A 645 -17.83 -19.58 25.80
CA SER A 645 -18.87 -19.17 26.74
C SER A 645 -20.15 -20.00 26.58
N GLN A 646 -20.26 -21.15 27.25
CA GLN A 646 -21.47 -22.01 27.18
C GLN A 646 -22.48 -21.74 28.31
N SER A 647 -22.22 -20.78 29.19
CA SER A 647 -23.14 -20.41 30.28
C SER A 647 -24.46 -19.85 29.74
N PRO A 648 -25.61 -20.16 30.37
CA PRO A 648 -26.92 -19.58 30.01
C PRO A 648 -26.97 -18.05 30.05
N ASP A 649 -26.16 -17.43 30.92
CA ASP A 649 -26.05 -15.97 31.06
C ASP A 649 -24.87 -15.39 30.25
N GLY A 650 -24.13 -16.24 29.54
CA GLY A 650 -22.94 -15.85 28.78
C GLY A 650 -23.24 -15.19 27.44
N LEU A 651 -22.22 -14.60 26.82
CA LEU A 651 -22.36 -13.86 25.56
C LEU A 651 -22.86 -14.75 24.41
N MET A 652 -22.46 -16.03 24.34
CA MET A 652 -23.01 -16.93 23.31
C MET A 652 -24.50 -17.17 23.51
N ALA A 653 -25.00 -17.36 24.73
CA ALA A 653 -26.42 -17.56 24.95
C ALA A 653 -27.24 -16.32 24.57
N ARG A 654 -26.71 -15.11 24.82
CA ARG A 654 -27.33 -13.84 24.44
C ARG A 654 -27.37 -13.59 22.94
N PHE A 655 -26.28 -13.89 22.21
CA PHE A 655 -26.12 -13.47 20.82
C PHE A 655 -26.13 -14.60 19.78
N ARG A 656 -25.83 -15.84 20.19
CA ARG A 656 -25.71 -17.04 19.34
C ARG A 656 -26.16 -18.31 20.06
N SER A 657 -27.39 -18.27 20.59
CA SER A 657 -28.01 -19.42 21.27
C SER A 657 -28.08 -20.67 20.38
N ASP A 658 -28.12 -20.50 19.06
CA ASP A 658 -28.08 -21.57 18.05
C ASP A 658 -26.77 -22.37 18.06
N LEU A 659 -25.70 -21.81 18.64
CA LEU A 659 -24.39 -22.46 18.75
C LEU A 659 -24.11 -23.04 20.14
N LEU A 660 -25.05 -22.97 21.07
CA LEU A 660 -24.87 -23.65 22.37
C LEU A 660 -24.76 -25.17 22.16
N GLY A 661 -23.79 -25.78 22.83
CA GLY A 661 -23.47 -27.21 22.68
C GLY A 661 -22.65 -27.57 21.44
N PHE A 662 -22.33 -26.63 20.55
CA PHE A 662 -21.34 -26.87 19.50
C PHE A 662 -19.94 -27.05 20.09
N ALA A 663 -19.17 -27.96 19.48
CA ALA A 663 -17.78 -28.13 19.86
C ALA A 663 -16.96 -26.86 19.54
N THR A 664 -15.89 -26.60 20.27
CA THR A 664 -15.05 -25.41 20.15
C THR A 664 -13.57 -25.78 20.01
N THR A 665 -12.76 -24.93 19.37
CA THR A 665 -11.29 -25.08 19.38
C THR A 665 -10.62 -24.20 20.44
N ASN A 666 -11.42 -23.40 21.14
CA ASN A 666 -10.96 -22.42 22.12
C ASN A 666 -10.47 -23.10 23.41
N GLY A 667 -9.61 -22.43 24.17
CA GLY A 667 -9.40 -22.81 25.57
C GLY A 667 -10.59 -22.39 26.45
N ASN A 668 -10.74 -23.06 27.59
CA ASN A 668 -11.78 -22.77 28.58
C ASN A 668 -11.72 -21.33 29.12
N PHE A 669 -10.59 -20.64 28.93
CA PHE A 669 -10.43 -19.23 29.27
C PHE A 669 -11.20 -18.26 28.35
N ALA A 670 -11.63 -18.64 27.15
CA ALA A 670 -12.27 -17.72 26.19
C ALA A 670 -13.78 -17.50 26.50
N GLN A 671 -14.07 -16.89 27.64
CA GLN A 671 -15.41 -16.72 28.20
C GLN A 671 -16.06 -15.36 27.89
N GLY A 672 -15.33 -14.38 27.34
CA GLY A 672 -15.89 -13.06 27.02
C GLY A 672 -16.00 -12.07 28.19
N GLU A 673 -15.35 -12.35 29.31
CA GLU A 673 -15.41 -11.49 30.51
C GLU A 673 -14.92 -10.07 30.23
N GLY A 674 -13.83 -9.91 29.46
CA GLY A 674 -13.32 -8.59 29.08
C GLY A 674 -14.28 -7.79 28.19
N VAL A 675 -15.07 -8.46 27.35
CA VAL A 675 -16.13 -7.80 26.56
C VAL A 675 -17.26 -7.35 27.49
N SER A 676 -17.63 -8.19 28.45
CA SER A 676 -18.72 -7.93 29.39
C SER A 676 -18.41 -6.75 30.32
N ILE A 677 -17.20 -6.67 30.89
CA ILE A 677 -16.82 -5.53 31.75
C ILE A 677 -16.72 -4.20 30.99
N CYS A 678 -16.44 -4.24 29.67
CA CYS A 678 -16.49 -3.07 28.82
C CYS A 678 -17.95 -2.65 28.54
N GLU A 679 -18.83 -3.62 28.25
CA GLU A 679 -20.26 -3.38 28.05
C GLU A 679 -20.90 -2.76 29.31
N GLU A 680 -20.58 -3.28 30.49
CA GLU A 680 -21.03 -2.74 31.79
C GLU A 680 -20.64 -1.27 32.00
N LEU A 681 -19.50 -0.85 31.43
CA LEU A 681 -19.03 0.54 31.48
C LEU A 681 -19.68 1.44 30.40
N GLY A 682 -20.54 0.87 29.54
CA GLY A 682 -21.21 1.59 28.46
C GLY A 682 -20.47 1.53 27.12
N ALA A 683 -19.49 0.65 26.94
CA ALA A 683 -18.83 0.44 25.66
C ALA A 683 -19.81 -0.10 24.61
N GLU A 684 -19.71 0.41 23.38
CA GLU A 684 -20.51 -0.08 22.26
C GLU A 684 -19.99 -1.45 21.81
N LEU A 685 -20.90 -2.41 21.68
CA LEU A 685 -20.61 -3.72 21.11
C LEU A 685 -21.12 -3.78 19.67
N ILE A 686 -20.33 -4.37 18.78
CA ILE A 686 -20.70 -4.54 17.36
C ILE A 686 -20.51 -5.99 16.92
N ASP A 687 -21.31 -6.41 15.94
CA ASP A 687 -21.21 -7.72 15.30
C ASP A 687 -21.26 -8.93 16.26
N MET A 688 -21.89 -8.80 17.43
CA MET A 688 -21.88 -9.84 18.48
C MET A 688 -22.47 -11.19 18.04
N ASP A 689 -23.33 -11.21 17.02
CA ASP A 689 -23.87 -12.44 16.40
C ASP A 689 -22.87 -13.09 15.41
N LYS A 690 -21.80 -12.40 15.03
CA LYS A 690 -20.80 -12.90 14.09
C LYS A 690 -19.78 -13.77 14.84
N VAL A 691 -20.11 -15.06 14.94
CA VAL A 691 -19.24 -16.12 15.48
C VAL A 691 -18.90 -17.11 14.37
N GLN A 692 -17.61 -17.30 14.12
CA GLN A 692 -17.10 -18.17 13.07
C GLN A 692 -16.96 -19.61 13.56
N LEU A 693 -17.48 -20.52 12.76
CA LEU A 693 -17.14 -21.94 12.80
C LEU A 693 -15.90 -22.16 11.92
N HIS A 694 -14.85 -22.76 12.49
CA HIS A 694 -13.80 -23.35 11.69
C HIS A 694 -14.31 -24.67 11.11
N PRO A 695 -14.18 -24.93 9.81
CA PRO A 695 -14.75 -26.12 9.19
C PRO A 695 -14.11 -27.42 9.67
N THR A 696 -12.88 -27.35 10.19
CA THR A 696 -12.07 -28.53 10.47
C THR A 696 -11.52 -28.55 11.90
N GLY A 697 -12.33 -28.99 12.86
CA GLY A 697 -11.88 -29.49 14.17
C GLY A 697 -11.76 -31.02 14.12
N PHE A 698 -10.64 -31.59 14.56
CA PHE A 698 -10.42 -33.03 14.54
C PHE A 698 -11.39 -33.74 15.50
N ILE A 699 -12.05 -34.79 15.00
CA ILE A 699 -12.69 -35.80 15.82
C ILE A 699 -11.63 -36.84 16.15
N ASN A 700 -11.24 -36.93 17.42
CA ASN A 700 -10.42 -38.04 17.90
C ASN A 700 -11.33 -39.27 18.06
N PRO A 701 -11.12 -40.38 17.33
CA PRO A 701 -11.95 -41.58 17.48
C PRO A 701 -11.91 -42.19 18.88
N LYS A 702 -10.83 -41.93 19.65
CA LYS A 702 -10.68 -42.38 21.05
C LYS A 702 -11.44 -41.51 22.05
N ASP A 703 -11.79 -40.28 21.67
CA ASP A 703 -12.55 -39.34 22.50
C ASP A 703 -13.43 -38.43 21.61
N PRO A 704 -14.44 -39.01 20.94
CA PRO A 704 -15.24 -38.29 19.95
C PRO A 704 -16.20 -37.29 20.61
N GLN A 705 -16.51 -37.46 21.91
CA GLN A 705 -17.44 -36.64 22.67
C GLN A 705 -16.81 -35.35 23.21
N ASN A 706 -15.48 -35.22 23.16
CA ASN A 706 -14.78 -34.05 23.69
C ASN A 706 -15.37 -32.74 23.12
N PRO A 707 -15.91 -31.84 23.96
CA PRO A 707 -16.47 -30.57 23.46
C PRO A 707 -15.38 -29.64 22.91
N THR A 708 -14.12 -29.86 23.27
CA THR A 708 -12.99 -29.08 22.77
C THR A 708 -12.21 -29.89 21.73
N LYS A 709 -12.30 -29.48 20.46
CA LYS A 709 -11.60 -30.14 19.35
C LYS A 709 -10.21 -29.54 19.14
N ILE A 710 -9.26 -30.40 18.78
CA ILE A 710 -7.97 -29.95 18.27
C ILE A 710 -8.20 -29.40 16.88
N LEU A 711 -7.73 -28.18 16.64
CA LEU A 711 -7.85 -27.54 15.34
C LEU A 711 -7.05 -28.35 14.30
N ALA A 712 -7.71 -28.78 13.23
CA ALA A 712 -7.02 -29.13 12.00
C ALA A 712 -6.78 -27.80 11.25
N PRO A 713 -5.55 -27.25 11.26
CA PRO A 713 -5.32 -25.90 10.76
C PRO A 713 -5.69 -25.81 9.29
N GLU A 714 -6.19 -24.65 8.88
CA GLU A 714 -6.53 -24.40 7.47
C GLU A 714 -5.36 -24.64 6.51
N ALA A 715 -4.12 -24.53 7.00
CA ALA A 715 -2.92 -24.87 6.25
C ALA A 715 -2.90 -26.33 5.76
N ILE A 716 -3.60 -27.28 6.39
CA ILE A 716 -3.76 -28.65 5.84
C ILE A 716 -4.48 -28.61 4.49
N ARG A 717 -5.61 -27.88 4.40
CA ARG A 717 -6.32 -27.67 3.13
C ARG A 717 -5.52 -26.79 2.18
N GLY A 718 -4.86 -25.76 2.71
CA GLY A 718 -3.96 -24.86 1.98
C GLY A 718 -2.72 -25.55 1.39
N SER A 719 -2.37 -26.74 1.91
CA SER A 719 -1.30 -27.59 1.40
C SER A 719 -1.82 -28.72 0.50
N GLY A 720 -3.12 -28.79 0.19
CA GLY A 720 -3.67 -29.75 -0.78
C GLY A 720 -4.66 -30.76 -0.22
N GLY A 721 -4.93 -30.74 1.10
CA GLY A 721 -5.93 -31.64 1.69
C GLY A 721 -7.33 -31.44 1.09
N ILE A 722 -7.95 -32.54 0.65
CA ILE A 722 -9.32 -32.54 0.09
C ILE A 722 -10.34 -33.00 1.12
N LEU A 723 -11.61 -32.61 0.94
CA LEU A 723 -12.72 -33.03 1.80
C LEU A 723 -13.68 -33.93 1.05
N VAL A 724 -13.97 -35.10 1.62
CA VAL A 724 -14.97 -36.05 1.10
C VAL A 724 -15.98 -36.41 2.18
N ASN A 725 -17.24 -36.63 1.79
CA ASN A 725 -18.29 -37.11 2.67
C ASN A 725 -18.26 -38.64 2.80
N SER A 726 -19.15 -39.23 3.61
CA SER A 726 -19.25 -40.68 3.82
C SER A 726 -19.58 -41.48 2.55
N SER A 727 -20.06 -40.82 1.48
CA SER A 727 -20.27 -41.45 0.17
C SER A 727 -19.01 -41.48 -0.70
N GLY A 728 -17.87 -41.00 -0.20
CA GLY A 728 -16.61 -40.91 -0.95
C GLY A 728 -16.56 -39.77 -1.97
N LYS A 729 -17.48 -38.79 -1.90
CA LYS A 729 -17.59 -37.68 -2.87
C LYS A 729 -17.12 -36.35 -2.30
N ARG A 730 -16.46 -35.54 -3.12
CA ARG A 730 -16.23 -34.11 -2.85
C ARG A 730 -17.54 -33.33 -2.94
N PHE A 731 -17.66 -32.28 -2.13
CA PHE A 731 -18.92 -31.51 -2.01
C PHE A 731 -18.72 -29.99 -1.88
N VAL A 732 -17.48 -29.50 -1.81
CA VAL A 732 -17.18 -28.07 -1.63
C VAL A 732 -15.79 -27.72 -2.17
N ASN A 733 -15.56 -26.45 -2.50
CA ASN A 733 -14.20 -25.92 -2.65
C ASN A 733 -13.56 -25.78 -1.27
N GLU A 734 -12.52 -26.58 -1.01
CA GLU A 734 -11.86 -26.63 0.30
C GLU A 734 -11.09 -25.35 0.64
N LEU A 735 -10.88 -24.45 -0.32
CA LEU A 735 -10.26 -23.13 -0.12
C LEU A 735 -11.26 -21.98 -0.27
N ASP A 736 -12.56 -22.27 -0.14
CA ASP A 736 -13.58 -21.24 0.02
C ASP A 736 -13.58 -20.66 1.45
N LEU A 737 -14.44 -19.66 1.70
CA LEU A 737 -14.63 -19.07 3.02
C LEU A 737 -15.04 -20.14 4.04
N ARG A 738 -14.54 -20.01 5.28
CA ARG A 738 -14.86 -20.92 6.39
C ARG A 738 -16.37 -21.08 6.63
N SER A 739 -17.13 -20.00 6.45
CA SER A 739 -18.60 -20.03 6.52
C SER A 739 -19.23 -20.94 5.46
N ILE A 740 -18.72 -20.92 4.23
CA ILE A 740 -19.17 -21.76 3.12
C ILE A 740 -18.79 -23.22 3.37
N VAL A 741 -17.53 -23.50 3.71
CA VAL A 741 -17.07 -24.88 3.97
C VAL A 741 -17.78 -25.49 5.18
N SER A 742 -17.96 -24.74 6.27
CA SER A 742 -18.67 -25.24 7.46
C SER A 742 -20.13 -25.53 7.15
N LYS A 743 -20.82 -24.64 6.43
CA LYS A 743 -22.21 -24.85 6.00
C LYS A 743 -22.34 -26.08 5.10
N ALA A 744 -21.39 -26.29 4.20
CA ALA A 744 -21.37 -27.46 3.33
C ALA A 744 -21.25 -28.77 4.13
N ILE A 745 -20.38 -28.83 5.14
CA ILE A 745 -20.27 -30.01 6.02
C ILE A 745 -21.58 -30.23 6.80
N LEU A 746 -22.16 -29.17 7.36
CA LEU A 746 -23.42 -29.29 8.12
C LEU A 746 -24.61 -29.73 7.26
N THR A 747 -24.60 -29.45 5.96
CA THR A 747 -25.72 -29.72 5.04
C THR A 747 -25.57 -31.04 4.29
N HIS A 748 -24.34 -31.40 3.89
CA HIS A 748 -24.09 -32.48 2.93
C HIS A 748 -23.36 -33.69 3.51
N CYS A 749 -23.08 -33.70 4.82
CA CYS A 749 -22.37 -34.81 5.46
C CYS A 749 -23.19 -35.46 6.56
N ASP A 750 -23.00 -36.78 6.69
CA ASP A 750 -23.63 -37.56 7.74
C ASP A 750 -23.05 -37.22 9.11
N ARG A 751 -23.79 -37.60 10.15
CA ARG A 751 -23.35 -37.45 11.53
C ARG A 751 -22.33 -38.53 11.89
N TYR A 752 -21.35 -38.17 12.71
CA TYR A 752 -20.40 -39.14 13.24
C TYR A 752 -21.11 -40.13 14.16
N VAL A 753 -20.91 -41.43 13.96
CA VAL A 753 -21.50 -42.49 14.80
C VAL A 753 -20.39 -43.36 15.36
N SER A 754 -20.40 -43.56 16.68
CA SER A 754 -19.52 -44.50 17.38
C SER A 754 -20.26 -45.15 18.54
N GLY A 755 -20.60 -46.43 18.41
CA GLY A 755 -21.47 -47.13 19.35
C GLY A 755 -22.85 -46.47 19.45
N THR A 756 -23.26 -46.08 20.66
CA THR A 756 -24.52 -45.35 20.92
C THR A 756 -24.39 -43.85 20.78
N TYR A 757 -23.19 -43.31 20.57
CA TYR A 757 -22.96 -41.88 20.43
C TYR A 757 -23.19 -41.41 18.98
N THR A 758 -24.08 -40.43 18.82
CA THR A 758 -24.31 -39.70 17.56
C THR A 758 -23.74 -38.29 17.69
N GLY A 759 -22.53 -38.10 17.15
CA GLY A 759 -21.80 -36.85 17.14
C GLY A 759 -22.27 -35.85 16.06
N PRO A 760 -21.48 -34.80 15.79
CA PRO A 760 -21.84 -33.78 14.81
C PRO A 760 -21.70 -34.27 13.36
N PRO A 761 -22.26 -33.55 12.36
CA PRO A 761 -21.89 -33.73 10.96
C PRO A 761 -20.37 -33.66 10.77
N PHE A 762 -19.80 -34.56 9.98
CA PHE A 762 -18.35 -34.65 9.82
C PHE A 762 -17.96 -35.05 8.40
N ALA A 763 -16.75 -34.69 7.99
CA ALA A 763 -16.17 -35.12 6.72
C ALA A 763 -14.79 -35.76 6.94
N PHE A 764 -14.29 -36.43 5.91
CA PHE A 764 -12.94 -36.97 5.88
C PHE A 764 -12.01 -36.01 5.13
N CYS A 765 -10.89 -35.67 5.74
CA CYS A 765 -9.83 -34.88 5.14
C CYS A 765 -8.68 -35.79 4.71
N ILE A 766 -8.45 -35.90 3.41
CA ILE A 766 -7.44 -36.80 2.81
C ILE A 766 -6.25 -35.95 2.37
N LEU A 767 -5.04 -36.36 2.75
CA LEU A 767 -3.79 -35.74 2.31
C LEU A 767 -2.96 -36.75 1.51
N SER A 768 -2.55 -36.35 0.31
CA SER A 768 -1.51 -37.03 -0.46
C SER A 768 -0.12 -36.83 0.15
N LYS A 769 0.86 -37.65 -0.21
CA LYS A 769 2.26 -37.48 0.22
C LYS A 769 2.81 -36.09 -0.10
N GLU A 770 2.51 -35.56 -1.29
CA GLU A 770 2.85 -34.19 -1.69
C GLU A 770 2.20 -33.15 -0.75
N SER A 771 0.92 -33.35 -0.40
CA SER A 771 0.23 -32.47 0.56
C SER A 771 0.88 -32.49 1.95
N GLN A 772 1.36 -33.66 2.39
CA GLN A 772 2.07 -33.83 3.66
C GLN A 772 3.41 -33.08 3.65
N GLU A 773 4.15 -33.16 2.55
CA GLU A 773 5.42 -32.44 2.36
C GLU A 773 5.21 -30.91 2.38
N LEU A 774 4.23 -30.41 1.62
CA LEU A 774 3.87 -28.99 1.59
C LEU A 774 3.37 -28.44 2.95
N PHE A 775 2.70 -29.28 3.74
CA PHE A 775 2.32 -28.89 5.10
C PHE A 775 3.53 -28.89 6.05
N GLY A 776 4.44 -29.84 5.84
CA GLY A 776 5.68 -30.07 6.58
C GLY A 776 5.56 -31.31 7.46
N PHE A 777 6.32 -32.37 7.13
CA PHE A 777 6.33 -33.65 7.87
C PHE A 777 6.52 -33.48 9.40
N PRO A 778 7.43 -32.64 9.91
CA PRO A 778 7.61 -32.49 11.35
C PRO A 778 6.37 -31.92 12.04
N THR A 779 5.70 -30.97 11.40
CA THR A 779 4.47 -30.34 11.93
C THR A 779 3.31 -31.32 11.85
N LEU A 780 3.25 -32.11 10.78
CA LEU A 780 2.26 -33.16 10.63
C LEU A 780 2.40 -34.26 11.68
N GLY A 781 3.63 -34.68 12.00
CA GLY A 781 3.91 -35.71 13.01
C GLY A 781 3.42 -35.37 14.41
N PHE A 782 3.23 -34.07 14.73
CA PHE A 782 2.51 -33.67 15.94
C PHE A 782 1.05 -34.16 15.92
N TYR A 783 0.30 -33.89 14.84
CA TYR A 783 -1.11 -34.30 14.73
C TYR A 783 -1.26 -35.81 14.51
N LYS A 784 -0.40 -36.38 13.68
CA LYS A 784 -0.43 -37.79 13.29
C LYS A 784 0.13 -38.68 14.40
N ASP A 785 1.40 -38.54 14.73
CA ASP A 785 2.11 -39.51 15.58
C ASP A 785 1.90 -39.23 17.07
N LYS A 786 1.95 -37.95 17.49
CA LYS A 786 1.78 -37.59 18.92
C LYS A 786 0.33 -37.58 19.37
N MET A 787 -0.58 -37.08 18.53
CA MET A 787 -2.01 -36.96 18.89
C MET A 787 -2.88 -38.09 18.35
N GLY A 788 -2.43 -38.86 17.36
CA GLY A 788 -3.20 -39.96 16.78
C GLY A 788 -4.46 -39.49 16.05
N LEU A 789 -4.44 -38.31 15.41
CA LEU A 789 -5.62 -37.70 14.78
C LEU A 789 -5.77 -38.04 13.30
N PHE A 790 -4.80 -38.76 12.74
CA PHE A 790 -4.80 -39.27 11.36
C PHE A 790 -4.66 -40.79 11.36
N GLU A 791 -5.30 -41.43 10.38
CA GLU A 791 -5.07 -42.83 10.04
C GLU A 791 -4.26 -42.93 8.74
N GLU A 792 -3.36 -43.89 8.68
CA GLU A 792 -2.53 -44.17 7.50
C GLU A 792 -3.23 -45.15 6.56
N CYS A 793 -3.20 -44.85 5.27
CA CYS A 793 -3.76 -45.69 4.22
C CYS A 793 -2.72 -45.86 3.11
N GLN A 794 -2.32 -47.11 2.85
CA GLN A 794 -1.29 -47.42 1.84
C GLN A 794 -1.77 -47.07 0.42
N ASP A 795 -3.06 -47.26 0.16
CA ASP A 795 -3.71 -47.05 -1.14
C ASP A 795 -5.16 -46.58 -0.96
N ILE A 796 -5.85 -46.39 -2.09
CA ILE A 796 -7.25 -45.93 -2.12
C ILE A 796 -8.23 -46.98 -1.64
N SER A 797 -7.94 -48.27 -1.79
CA SER A 797 -8.77 -49.34 -1.25
C SER A 797 -8.81 -49.24 0.28
N ALA A 798 -7.67 -48.97 0.93
CA ALA A 798 -7.61 -48.69 2.36
C ALA A 798 -8.39 -47.42 2.76
N VAL A 799 -8.33 -46.34 1.97
CA VAL A 799 -9.13 -45.13 2.21
C VAL A 799 -10.63 -45.40 2.08
N ALA A 800 -11.05 -46.13 1.03
CA ALA A 800 -12.45 -46.47 0.81
C ALA A 800 -13.02 -47.31 1.95
N ASN A 801 -12.25 -48.29 2.43
CA ASN A 801 -12.57 -49.10 3.60
C ASN A 801 -12.70 -48.24 4.88
N LEU A 802 -11.79 -47.29 5.08
CA LEU A 802 -11.83 -46.38 6.22
C LEU A 802 -13.05 -45.46 6.22
N ILE A 803 -13.44 -44.95 5.04
CA ILE A 803 -14.62 -44.11 4.86
C ILE A 803 -15.91 -44.94 4.97
N GLY A 804 -15.86 -46.22 4.58
CA GLY A 804 -17.02 -47.09 4.42
C GLY A 804 -17.77 -46.83 3.11
N CYS A 805 -17.09 -46.33 2.07
CA CYS A 805 -17.69 -46.05 0.75
C CYS A 805 -17.28 -47.08 -0.30
N LYS A 806 -18.00 -47.11 -1.44
CA LYS A 806 -17.61 -47.92 -2.60
C LYS A 806 -16.32 -47.37 -3.22
N GLU A 807 -15.33 -48.25 -3.42
CA GLU A 807 -14.01 -47.88 -3.94
C GLU A 807 -14.10 -47.19 -5.31
N GLU A 808 -14.99 -47.65 -6.19
CA GLU A 808 -15.16 -47.09 -7.54
C GLU A 808 -15.62 -45.62 -7.50
N VAL A 809 -16.42 -45.25 -6.49
CA VAL A 809 -16.91 -43.88 -6.30
C VAL A 809 -15.78 -42.95 -5.87
N LEU A 810 -14.89 -43.44 -5.00
CA LEU A 810 -13.73 -42.69 -4.55
C LEU A 810 -12.71 -42.54 -5.69
N ILE A 811 -12.43 -43.62 -6.44
CA ILE A 811 -11.57 -43.58 -7.63
C ILE A 811 -12.05 -42.52 -8.62
N GLU A 812 -13.35 -42.48 -8.92
CA GLU A 812 -13.89 -41.49 -9.85
C GLU A 812 -13.79 -40.06 -9.29
N THR A 813 -14.00 -39.89 -7.98
CA THR A 813 -13.83 -38.60 -7.30
C THR A 813 -12.39 -38.09 -7.41
N LEU A 814 -11.40 -38.93 -7.17
CA LEU A 814 -9.97 -38.57 -7.26
C LEU A 814 -9.52 -38.36 -8.71
N ARG A 815 -10.00 -39.19 -9.65
CA ARG A 815 -9.75 -38.99 -11.09
C ARG A 815 -10.28 -37.64 -11.57
N SER A 816 -11.49 -37.29 -11.16
CA SER A 816 -12.10 -36.00 -11.47
C SER A 816 -11.30 -34.83 -10.87
N TYR A 817 -10.82 -34.98 -9.62
CA TYR A 817 -9.97 -33.99 -8.98
C TYR A 817 -8.63 -33.80 -9.71
N SER A 818 -7.93 -34.89 -10.04
CA SER A 818 -6.64 -34.82 -10.76
C SER A 818 -6.77 -34.26 -12.17
N ASN A 819 -7.88 -34.53 -12.86
CA ASN A 819 -8.15 -33.87 -14.13
C ASN A 819 -8.40 -32.37 -13.96
N ALA A 820 -9.16 -31.97 -12.94
CA ALA A 820 -9.41 -30.56 -12.64
C ALA A 820 -8.14 -29.82 -12.21
N SER A 821 -7.24 -30.45 -11.46
CA SER A 821 -5.97 -29.86 -11.03
C SER A 821 -5.05 -29.54 -12.21
N LYS A 822 -5.01 -30.41 -13.22
CA LYS A 822 -4.27 -30.21 -14.48
C LYS A 822 -4.83 -29.07 -15.34
N ILE A 823 -6.14 -28.87 -15.31
CA ILE A 823 -6.83 -27.78 -16.04
C ILE A 823 -6.76 -26.45 -15.27
N GLY A 824 -6.63 -26.51 -13.94
CA GLY A 824 -6.69 -25.35 -13.06
C GLY A 824 -8.11 -24.88 -12.74
N ASN A 825 -9.12 -25.73 -12.96
CA ASN A 825 -10.52 -25.41 -12.64
C ASN A 825 -11.35 -26.69 -12.42
N CYS A 826 -12.14 -26.72 -11.35
CA CYS A 826 -13.09 -27.80 -11.04
C CYS A 826 -14.54 -27.29 -11.20
N PRO A 827 -15.26 -27.65 -12.27
CA PRO A 827 -16.65 -27.23 -12.49
C PRO A 827 -17.61 -27.64 -11.37
N GLN A 828 -17.35 -28.76 -10.69
CA GLN A 828 -18.22 -29.28 -9.62
C GLN A 828 -18.18 -28.43 -8.35
N THR A 829 -17.04 -27.80 -8.06
CA THR A 829 -16.83 -27.07 -6.80
C THR A 829 -16.41 -25.62 -7.00
N ASN A 830 -16.16 -25.19 -8.24
CA ASN A 830 -15.53 -23.92 -8.61
C ASN A 830 -14.13 -23.71 -8.00
N LYS A 831 -13.45 -24.79 -7.59
CA LYS A 831 -12.07 -24.74 -7.10
C LYS A 831 -11.12 -24.42 -8.25
N SER A 832 -10.29 -23.41 -8.07
CA SER A 832 -9.31 -22.93 -9.06
C SER A 832 -7.85 -22.99 -8.57
N ILE A 833 -7.62 -23.39 -7.32
CA ILE A 833 -6.29 -23.46 -6.70
C ILE A 833 -6.08 -24.88 -6.20
N PHE A 834 -5.02 -25.52 -6.68
CA PHE A 834 -4.67 -26.92 -6.39
C PHE A 834 -3.21 -26.98 -5.92
N PRO A 835 -2.96 -26.90 -4.59
CA PRO A 835 -1.60 -26.90 -4.07
C PRO A 835 -0.83 -28.20 -4.30
N ALA A 836 -1.54 -29.33 -4.30
CA ALA A 836 -1.03 -30.67 -4.55
C ALA A 836 -2.08 -31.49 -5.31
N ASP A 837 -1.62 -32.51 -6.05
CA ASP A 837 -2.50 -33.47 -6.70
C ASP A 837 -2.85 -34.65 -5.77
N ILE A 838 -4.01 -35.27 -6.04
CA ILE A 838 -4.38 -36.57 -5.48
C ILE A 838 -5.15 -37.35 -6.54
N SER A 839 -4.63 -38.53 -6.87
CA SER A 839 -5.10 -39.37 -7.97
C SER A 839 -5.39 -40.80 -7.52
N PRO A 840 -6.05 -41.63 -8.35
CA PRO A 840 -6.26 -43.05 -8.07
C PRO A 840 -4.99 -43.92 -7.95
N GLU A 841 -3.82 -43.36 -8.24
CA GLU A 841 -2.53 -44.05 -8.12
C GLU A 841 -1.75 -43.57 -6.87
N SER A 842 -2.33 -42.63 -6.11
CA SER A 842 -1.68 -42.06 -4.93
C SER A 842 -1.56 -43.09 -3.80
N THR A 843 -0.38 -43.16 -3.21
CA THR A 843 -0.02 -44.02 -2.07
C THR A 843 0.42 -43.18 -0.87
N ASP A 844 0.67 -43.82 0.27
CA ASP A 844 1.07 -43.15 1.53
C ASP A 844 0.08 -42.06 1.97
N LEU A 845 -1.22 -42.33 1.80
CA LEU A 845 -2.29 -41.39 2.13
C LEU A 845 -2.51 -41.34 3.65
N ILE A 846 -2.93 -40.18 4.15
CA ILE A 846 -3.44 -40.07 5.52
C ILE A 846 -4.81 -39.42 5.55
N VAL A 847 -5.65 -39.86 6.49
CA VAL A 847 -7.05 -39.45 6.57
C VAL A 847 -7.40 -39.02 7.99
N GLY A 848 -7.90 -37.80 8.13
CA GLY A 848 -8.40 -37.25 9.39
C GLY A 848 -9.92 -37.06 9.35
N ARG A 849 -10.60 -37.23 10.48
CA ARG A 849 -12.04 -36.93 10.62
C ARG A 849 -12.21 -35.53 11.16
N ILE A 850 -12.99 -34.70 10.46
CA ILE A 850 -13.12 -33.28 10.78
C ILE A 850 -14.57 -32.84 10.90
N THR A 851 -14.85 -31.89 11.77
CA THR A 851 -16.19 -31.31 11.97
C THR A 851 -16.12 -29.80 12.20
N PRO A 852 -17.14 -29.02 11.82
CA PRO A 852 -17.22 -27.61 12.18
C PRO A 852 -17.17 -27.40 13.68
N SER A 853 -16.42 -26.40 14.14
CA SER A 853 -16.27 -26.07 15.56
C SER A 853 -16.18 -24.56 15.77
N ILE A 854 -16.76 -24.04 16.84
CA ILE A 854 -16.65 -22.63 17.23
C ILE A 854 -15.16 -22.29 17.38
N HIS A 855 -14.74 -21.22 16.72
CA HIS A 855 -13.32 -20.92 16.60
C HIS A 855 -12.96 -19.49 16.92
N TYR A 856 -13.76 -18.53 16.46
CA TYR A 856 -13.43 -17.12 16.59
C TYR A 856 -14.70 -16.27 16.72
N THR A 857 -14.67 -15.24 17.55
CA THR A 857 -15.76 -14.27 17.67
C THR A 857 -15.37 -12.96 17.00
N MET A 858 -15.98 -12.63 15.86
CA MET A 858 -15.68 -11.39 15.13
C MET A 858 -16.35 -10.18 15.75
N GLY A 859 -17.43 -10.38 16.49
CA GLY A 859 -18.05 -9.36 17.31
C GLY A 859 -17.29 -9.09 18.60
N GLY A 860 -17.41 -7.86 19.09
CA GLY A 860 -16.78 -7.43 20.33
C GLY A 860 -16.91 -5.94 20.55
N VAL A 861 -16.01 -5.42 21.39
CA VAL A 861 -15.93 -4.00 21.74
C VAL A 861 -15.59 -3.17 20.50
N ASN A 862 -16.37 -2.13 20.22
CA ASN A 862 -16.11 -1.19 19.14
C ASN A 862 -14.89 -0.33 19.46
N ILE A 863 -13.91 -0.28 18.55
CA ILE A 863 -12.71 0.54 18.67
C ILE A 863 -12.53 1.42 17.44
N ASN A 864 -11.85 2.54 17.62
CA ASN A 864 -11.35 3.32 16.48
C ASN A 864 -9.92 2.87 16.09
N PRO A 865 -9.33 3.39 15.00
CA PRO A 865 -7.99 2.99 14.56
C PRO A 865 -6.84 3.28 15.55
N ALA A 866 -7.09 4.05 16.62
CA ALA A 866 -6.14 4.28 17.70
C ALA A 866 -6.33 3.31 18.89
N GLY A 867 -7.22 2.31 18.77
CA GLY A 867 -7.51 1.34 19.82
C GLY A 867 -8.40 1.88 20.96
N GLU A 868 -8.90 3.11 20.85
CA GLU A 868 -9.74 3.76 21.87
C GLU A 868 -11.15 3.12 21.86
N VAL A 869 -11.63 2.66 23.02
CA VAL A 869 -12.94 2.01 23.15
C VAL A 869 -14.06 3.03 22.96
N GLN A 870 -14.97 2.77 22.02
CA GLN A 870 -16.11 3.64 21.74
C GLN A 870 -17.25 3.40 22.75
N HIS A 871 -17.88 4.48 23.19
CA HIS A 871 -19.02 4.48 24.09
C HIS A 871 -20.33 4.43 23.28
N THR A 872 -21.36 3.79 23.84
CA THR A 872 -22.70 3.66 23.23
C THR A 872 -23.39 5.01 23.01
N LEU A 873 -23.17 5.97 23.92
CA LEU A 873 -23.64 7.34 23.76
C LEU A 873 -22.91 8.03 22.60
N THR A 874 -23.67 8.38 21.58
CA THR A 874 -23.22 9.28 20.53
C THR A 874 -23.26 10.72 21.04
N GLY A 875 -22.18 11.47 20.80
CA GLY A 875 -22.19 12.90 21.05
C GLY A 875 -23.21 13.60 20.14
N HIS A 876 -23.63 14.81 20.51
CA HIS A 876 -24.67 15.61 19.82
C HIS A 876 -24.45 15.85 18.31
N PHE A 877 -23.25 15.58 17.81
CA PHE A 877 -22.88 15.73 16.40
C PHE A 877 -22.69 14.39 15.69
N GLY A 878 -23.26 13.30 16.23
CA GLY A 878 -23.19 11.96 15.66
C GLY A 878 -21.84 11.25 15.79
N ARG A 879 -20.90 11.80 16.57
CA ARG A 879 -19.59 11.17 16.83
C ARG A 879 -19.68 10.31 18.09
N HIS A 880 -19.39 9.02 17.98
CA HIS A 880 -19.20 8.15 19.13
C HIS A 880 -18.08 8.73 20.01
N ARG A 881 -18.40 9.01 21.29
CA ARG A 881 -17.38 9.39 22.28
C ARG A 881 -16.59 8.14 22.63
N HIS A 882 -15.32 8.27 22.98
CA HIS A 882 -14.56 7.14 23.51
C HIS A 882 -14.57 7.19 25.03
N ILE A 883 -14.42 6.03 25.67
CA ILE A 883 -14.19 5.93 27.11
C ILE A 883 -12.74 6.31 27.38
N ARG A 884 -12.50 7.34 28.19
CA ARG A 884 -11.14 7.83 28.45
C ARG A 884 -10.34 6.78 29.20
N ASN A 885 -9.05 6.71 28.87
CA ASN A 885 -8.08 5.77 29.44
C ASN A 885 -8.38 4.29 29.20
N LEU A 886 -9.34 3.95 28.34
CA LEU A 886 -9.69 2.57 28.01
C LEU A 886 -9.43 2.27 26.54
N TYR A 887 -8.61 1.24 26.32
CA TYR A 887 -8.23 0.74 25.00
C TYR A 887 -8.55 -0.75 24.90
N ALA A 888 -8.68 -1.26 23.68
CA ALA A 888 -8.85 -2.68 23.45
C ALA A 888 -8.17 -3.15 22.16
N ALA A 889 -7.72 -4.41 22.14
CA ALA A 889 -7.05 -5.01 20.98
C ALA A 889 -7.21 -6.53 20.93
N GLY A 890 -7.23 -7.08 19.71
CA GLY A 890 -7.39 -8.51 19.45
C GLY A 890 -8.85 -8.96 19.43
N GLU A 891 -9.09 -10.26 19.63
CA GLU A 891 -10.42 -10.89 19.45
C GLU A 891 -11.52 -10.38 20.39
N CYS A 892 -11.21 -9.63 21.46
CA CYS A 892 -12.23 -8.95 22.25
C CYS A 892 -12.86 -7.74 21.52
N THR A 893 -12.33 -7.35 20.37
CA THR A 893 -12.77 -6.19 19.58
C THR A 893 -13.56 -6.61 18.35
N GLY A 894 -14.47 -5.73 17.92
CA GLY A 894 -15.27 -5.93 16.70
C GLY A 894 -14.89 -4.97 15.57
N GLY A 895 -15.43 -5.22 14.37
CA GLY A 895 -15.36 -4.29 13.24
C GLY A 895 -14.22 -4.50 12.24
N VAL A 896 -13.21 -5.33 12.56
CA VAL A 896 -12.11 -5.64 11.64
C VAL A 896 -12.52 -6.69 10.60
N HIS A 897 -13.27 -7.72 11.01
CA HIS A 897 -13.50 -8.92 10.20
C HIS A 897 -14.93 -9.09 9.69
N GLY A 898 -15.88 -8.27 10.14
CA GLY A 898 -17.29 -8.38 9.80
C GLY A 898 -17.85 -9.80 9.98
N GLY A 899 -18.57 -10.29 8.98
CA GLY A 899 -19.28 -11.58 9.02
C GLY A 899 -18.41 -12.84 8.98
N ASN A 900 -17.16 -12.76 8.51
CA ASN A 900 -16.23 -13.91 8.48
C ASN A 900 -14.77 -13.44 8.43
N ARG A 901 -13.96 -13.97 9.34
CA ARG A 901 -12.51 -13.71 9.41
C ARG A 901 -11.71 -14.61 8.45
N LEU A 902 -10.73 -14.03 7.75
CA LEU A 902 -9.72 -14.77 6.98
C LEU A 902 -8.68 -15.44 7.88
N ALA A 903 -8.19 -16.61 7.49
CA ALA A 903 -7.10 -17.29 8.20
C ALA A 903 -5.84 -16.39 8.21
N GLY A 904 -5.07 -16.40 9.31
CA GLY A 904 -3.90 -15.55 9.48
C GLY A 904 -4.15 -14.10 9.91
N ASN A 905 -5.34 -13.53 9.63
CA ASN A 905 -5.66 -12.16 10.05
C ASN A 905 -5.75 -11.99 11.58
N SER A 906 -6.07 -13.05 12.33
CA SER A 906 -6.17 -13.00 13.81
C SER A 906 -4.83 -12.76 14.52
N LEU A 907 -3.73 -13.40 14.07
CA LEU A 907 -2.43 -13.06 14.65
C LEU A 907 -1.99 -11.65 14.24
N LEU A 908 -2.35 -11.26 13.00
CA LEU A 908 -2.02 -9.96 12.48
C LEU A 908 -2.72 -8.83 13.26
N GLU A 909 -4.04 -8.91 13.49
CA GLU A 909 -4.76 -7.89 14.27
C GLU A 909 -4.25 -7.78 15.70
N CYS A 910 -3.86 -8.90 16.32
CA CYS A 910 -3.28 -8.92 17.65
C CYS A 910 -1.97 -8.10 17.69
N CYS A 911 -1.07 -8.32 16.72
CA CYS A 911 0.16 -7.54 16.62
C CYS A 911 -0.11 -6.06 16.31
N VAL A 912 -0.94 -5.77 15.31
CA VAL A 912 -1.19 -4.41 14.82
C VAL A 912 -1.88 -3.57 15.89
N PHE A 913 -3.09 -3.99 16.31
CA PHE A 913 -3.87 -3.21 17.26
C PHE A 913 -3.34 -3.32 18.69
N GLY A 914 -2.67 -4.41 19.05
CA GLY A 914 -1.97 -4.51 20.34
C GLY A 914 -0.89 -3.43 20.46
N ARG A 915 -0.02 -3.30 19.45
CA ARG A 915 1.03 -2.26 19.44
C ARG A 915 0.44 -0.85 19.46
N ILE A 916 -0.58 -0.59 18.64
CA ILE A 916 -1.25 0.72 18.58
C ILE A 916 -1.88 1.06 19.95
N ALA A 917 -2.65 0.15 20.53
CA ALA A 917 -3.33 0.38 21.80
C ALA A 917 -2.34 0.56 22.96
N GLY A 918 -1.28 -0.25 23.03
CA GLY A 918 -0.24 -0.14 24.06
C GLY A 918 0.50 1.19 24.01
N GLU A 919 0.91 1.63 22.83
CA GLU A 919 1.56 2.93 22.66
C GLU A 919 0.62 4.08 23.04
N ARG A 920 -0.64 4.05 22.59
CA ARG A 920 -1.61 5.10 22.91
C ARG A 920 -1.94 5.13 24.41
N ALA A 921 -2.04 3.97 25.05
CA ALA A 921 -2.23 3.86 26.49
C ALA A 921 -1.04 4.42 27.29
N ALA A 922 0.18 4.29 26.78
CA ALA A 922 1.37 4.87 27.40
C ALA A 922 1.43 6.41 27.27
N THR A 923 0.68 7.00 26.35
CA THR A 923 0.78 8.43 26.03
C THR A 923 -0.33 9.29 26.63
N VAL A 924 -1.05 8.79 27.63
CA VAL A 924 -2.13 9.53 28.31
C VAL A 924 -1.63 10.69 29.18
N LYS A 925 -0.38 10.63 29.65
CA LYS A 925 0.28 11.72 30.39
C LYS A 925 1.26 12.47 29.49
N GLN A 926 1.21 13.80 29.52
CA GLN A 926 2.07 14.69 28.74
C GLN A 926 2.64 15.76 29.65
N SER A 927 3.90 16.17 29.41
CA SER A 927 4.44 17.37 30.05
C SER A 927 3.77 18.65 29.56
N GLU A 928 3.34 18.68 28.29
CA GLU A 928 2.56 19.75 27.67
C GLU A 928 1.10 19.32 27.44
N GLN A 929 0.15 19.98 28.10
CA GLN A 929 -1.29 19.71 27.91
C GLN A 929 -1.79 20.00 26.48
N CYS A 930 -1.11 20.92 25.77
CA CYS A 930 -1.49 21.38 24.45
C CYS A 930 -0.37 21.13 23.44
N MET A 931 -0.70 20.55 22.27
CA MET A 931 0.30 20.29 21.22
C MET A 931 0.85 21.60 20.64
N PHE A 932 0.01 22.60 20.43
CA PHE A 932 0.39 23.93 19.95
C PHE A 932 0.10 24.96 21.04
N PRO A 933 1.02 25.19 21.99
CA PRO A 933 0.83 26.23 23.00
C PRO A 933 0.64 27.58 22.30
N GLN A 934 -0.22 28.46 22.83
CA GLN A 934 -0.53 29.75 22.22
C GLN A 934 0.78 30.54 22.00
N ALA A 935 1.16 30.72 20.74
CA ALA A 935 2.30 31.56 20.37
C ALA A 935 2.13 32.95 20.98
N LYS A 936 3.24 33.54 21.44
CA LYS A 936 3.28 34.96 21.76
C LYS A 936 2.81 35.77 20.54
N ILE A 937 2.13 36.88 20.81
CA ILE A 937 1.47 37.75 19.82
C ILE A 937 2.47 38.37 18.82
N ASP A 938 3.78 38.20 19.05
CA ASP A 938 4.87 38.75 18.25
C ASP A 938 5.24 37.93 17.00
N GLY A 939 4.62 36.76 16.78
CA GLY A 939 4.74 36.01 15.53
C GLY A 939 6.11 35.35 15.29
N SER A 940 6.97 35.26 16.30
CA SER A 940 8.39 34.93 16.07
C SER A 940 8.75 33.44 16.10
N GLU A 941 7.83 32.48 16.22
CA GLU A 941 8.22 31.06 16.25
C GLU A 941 7.09 30.07 15.85
N THR A 942 6.92 29.82 14.55
CA THR A 942 6.08 28.72 14.04
C THR A 942 6.81 27.38 14.18
N HIS A 943 6.63 26.72 15.32
CA HIS A 943 7.18 25.39 15.56
C HIS A 943 6.35 24.31 14.85
N TRP A 944 6.82 23.91 13.67
CA TRP A 944 6.28 22.77 12.96
C TRP A 944 6.53 21.47 13.73
N LYS A 945 5.47 20.82 14.22
CA LYS A 945 5.53 19.54 14.92
C LYS A 945 5.12 18.40 13.98
N PRO A 946 5.85 17.26 13.92
CA PRO A 946 5.39 16.11 13.18
C PRO A 946 4.06 15.59 13.73
N VAL A 947 3.19 15.07 12.88
CA VAL A 947 1.90 14.47 13.20
C VAL A 947 1.73 13.19 12.39
N VAL A 948 1.14 12.16 12.98
CA VAL A 948 0.94 10.86 12.32
C VAL A 948 -0.50 10.78 11.82
N LEU A 949 -0.69 10.49 10.54
CA LEU A 949 -2.02 10.27 9.98
C LEU A 949 -2.65 9.02 10.64
N ARG A 950 -3.75 9.22 11.37
CA ARG A 950 -4.53 8.15 12.02
C ARG A 950 -5.41 7.43 11.01
N GLU A 951 -6.19 8.18 10.25
CA GLU A 951 -7.14 7.63 9.28
C GLU A 951 -7.53 8.67 8.23
N VAL A 952 -7.98 8.18 7.07
CA VAL A 952 -8.61 8.98 6.02
C VAL A 952 -10.00 8.41 5.78
N ARG A 953 -11.03 9.22 5.99
CA ARG A 953 -12.42 8.83 5.81
C ARG A 953 -12.91 9.35 4.47
N ASN A 954 -13.57 8.49 3.69
CA ASN A 954 -14.33 8.98 2.54
C ASN A 954 -15.56 9.71 3.07
N THR A 955 -15.71 10.94 2.62
CA THR A 955 -16.78 11.81 3.05
C THR A 955 -17.69 12.18 1.90
N ASP A 956 -17.65 11.52 0.75
CA ASP A 956 -18.55 11.86 -0.37
C ASP A 956 -20.03 11.88 0.04
N ALA A 957 -20.44 10.97 0.93
CA ALA A 957 -21.79 10.90 1.48
C ALA A 957 -22.10 11.97 2.56
N VAL A 958 -21.07 12.66 3.08
CA VAL A 958 -21.18 13.54 4.26
C VAL A 958 -20.68 14.96 3.97
N PHE A 959 -19.65 15.17 3.17
CA PHE A 959 -19.01 16.45 2.86
C PHE A 959 -19.00 16.80 1.36
N GLY A 960 -19.78 16.05 0.55
CA GLY A 960 -19.89 16.23 -0.89
C GLY A 960 -18.78 15.53 -1.67
N LYS A 961 -18.98 15.35 -2.98
CA LYS A 961 -18.06 14.60 -3.85
C LYS A 961 -16.63 15.16 -3.83
N ASN A 962 -15.65 14.28 -3.91
CA ASN A 962 -14.21 14.58 -3.95
C ASN A 962 -13.68 15.21 -2.67
N THR A 963 -14.24 14.87 -1.50
CA THR A 963 -13.74 15.33 -0.21
C THR A 963 -13.24 14.17 0.64
N ILE A 964 -12.31 14.47 1.55
CA ILE A 964 -11.84 13.55 2.57
C ILE A 964 -11.71 14.25 3.92
N GLU A 965 -12.02 13.50 4.98
CA GLU A 965 -11.60 13.84 6.33
C GLU A 965 -10.28 13.12 6.63
N ALA A 966 -9.21 13.88 6.83
CA ALA A 966 -7.93 13.36 7.29
C ALA A 966 -7.77 13.65 8.79
N ARG A 967 -7.56 12.59 9.59
CA ARG A 967 -7.38 12.70 11.04
C ARG A 967 -5.95 12.35 11.41
N PHE A 968 -5.34 13.18 12.25
CA PHE A 968 -3.97 13.03 12.71
C PHE A 968 -3.93 12.84 14.22
N ASN A 969 -3.05 11.95 14.68
CA ASN A 969 -2.74 11.80 16.10
C ASN A 969 -1.97 13.02 16.61
N LEU A 970 -2.41 13.54 17.76
CA LEU A 970 -1.55 14.35 18.61
C LEU A 970 -0.55 13.43 19.33
N TYR A 971 0.47 14.03 19.97
CA TYR A 971 1.51 13.27 20.66
C TYR A 971 0.92 12.42 21.79
N GLY A 972 0.23 13.08 22.71
CA GLY A 972 -0.49 12.41 23.77
C GLY A 972 -1.85 11.90 23.33
N ALA A 973 -2.31 10.85 24.00
CA ALA A 973 -3.64 10.31 23.75
C ALA A 973 -4.77 11.17 24.31
N LEU A 974 -4.50 11.92 25.36
CA LEU A 974 -5.41 12.90 25.95
C LEU A 974 -4.97 14.36 25.74
N GLN A 975 -3.96 14.59 24.90
CA GLN A 975 -3.48 15.94 24.63
C GLN A 975 -4.53 16.74 23.87
N HIS A 976 -4.67 18.03 24.15
CA HIS A 976 -5.49 18.94 23.35
C HIS A 976 -4.66 19.61 22.26
N SER A 977 -5.32 20.19 21.26
CA SER A 977 -4.60 20.90 20.19
C SER A 977 -3.94 22.20 20.69
N GLY A 978 -4.54 22.90 21.64
CA GLY A 978 -4.11 24.26 22.06
C GLY A 978 -4.58 25.39 21.15
N LEU A 979 -5.34 25.08 20.10
CA LEU A 979 -5.90 26.06 19.17
C LEU A 979 -7.09 26.81 19.77
N ASP A 980 -7.39 28.01 19.29
CA ASP A 980 -8.69 28.66 19.53
C ASP A 980 -9.72 28.23 18.48
N VAL A 981 -11.02 28.41 18.76
CA VAL A 981 -12.09 28.09 17.79
C VAL A 981 -11.97 29.00 16.57
N GLY A 982 -11.96 28.40 15.37
CA GLY A 982 -11.76 29.10 14.10
C GLY A 982 -10.31 29.50 13.79
N GLN A 983 -9.33 28.98 14.54
CA GLN A 983 -7.91 29.08 14.18
C GLN A 983 -7.53 28.06 13.10
N PHE A 984 -6.60 28.43 12.20
CA PHE A 984 -6.09 27.53 11.16
C PHE A 984 -4.93 26.66 11.65
N VAL A 985 -4.71 25.57 10.93
CA VAL A 985 -3.43 24.85 10.93
C VAL A 985 -2.75 24.93 9.57
N GLY A 986 -1.43 25.10 9.59
CA GLY A 986 -0.57 24.83 8.46
C GLY A 986 -0.24 23.35 8.46
N LEU A 987 -0.32 22.71 7.30
CA LEU A 987 0.15 21.36 7.07
C LEU A 987 1.22 21.42 5.99
N ARG A 988 2.37 20.77 6.23
CA ARG A 988 3.43 20.62 5.23
C ARG A 988 3.90 19.18 5.20
N GLY A 989 4.32 18.73 4.03
CA GLY A 989 5.02 17.48 3.88
C GLY A 989 5.72 17.43 2.53
N GLU A 990 6.52 16.40 2.36
CA GLU A 990 7.27 16.19 1.13
C GLU A 990 6.47 15.27 0.20
N CYS A 991 6.27 15.68 -1.04
CA CYS A 991 5.72 14.85 -2.09
C CYS A 991 6.56 15.08 -3.35
N ASP A 992 7.14 14.01 -3.89
CA ASP A 992 7.93 14.07 -5.12
C ASP A 992 9.14 15.03 -5.05
N GLY A 993 9.78 15.15 -3.88
CA GLY A 993 10.91 16.06 -3.63
C GLY A 993 10.51 17.53 -3.46
N GLU A 994 9.22 17.85 -3.62
CA GLU A 994 8.67 19.17 -3.35
C GLU A 994 8.10 19.23 -1.93
N THR A 995 8.46 20.28 -1.19
CA THR A 995 7.76 20.59 0.07
C THR A 995 6.43 21.25 -0.27
N LEU A 996 5.34 20.50 -0.11
CA LEU A 996 3.99 20.98 -0.33
C LEU A 996 3.41 21.45 1.00
N GLN A 997 2.80 22.63 0.98
CA GLN A 997 2.13 23.22 2.13
C GLN A 997 0.71 23.65 1.78
N GLY A 998 -0.18 23.54 2.76
CA GLY A 998 -1.51 24.11 2.67
C GLY A 998 -2.08 24.41 4.05
N TYR A 999 -3.14 25.20 4.05
CA TYR A 999 -3.76 25.71 5.26
C TYR A 999 -5.17 25.18 5.36
N PHE A 1000 -5.52 24.69 6.55
CA PHE A 1000 -6.79 24.03 6.77
C PHE A 1000 -7.46 24.57 8.03
N SER A 1001 -8.79 24.69 7.98
CA SER A 1001 -9.59 24.86 9.17
C SER A 1001 -9.84 23.49 9.79
N PRO A 1002 -9.43 23.24 11.05
CA PRO A 1002 -9.75 22.00 11.73
C PRO A 1002 -11.27 21.82 11.86
N ILE A 1003 -11.73 20.60 11.68
CA ILE A 1003 -13.13 20.20 11.95
C ILE A 1003 -13.29 19.63 13.36
N THR A 1004 -12.18 19.23 14.00
CA THR A 1004 -12.11 18.91 15.43
C THR A 1004 -12.14 20.18 16.25
N ARG A 1005 -12.66 20.11 17.46
CA ARG A 1005 -12.64 21.25 18.38
C ARG A 1005 -11.28 21.35 19.08
N PRO A 1006 -10.93 22.53 19.61
CA PRO A 1006 -9.75 22.69 20.45
C PRO A 1006 -9.59 21.68 21.58
N ASP A 1007 -10.70 21.34 22.23
CA ASP A 1007 -10.84 20.44 23.38
C ASP A 1007 -11.11 18.98 22.97
N ASP A 1008 -11.08 18.66 21.67
CA ASP A 1008 -11.07 17.25 21.25
C ASP A 1008 -9.68 16.64 21.59
N GLU A 1009 -9.69 15.52 22.31
CA GLU A 1009 -8.49 14.86 22.82
C GLU A 1009 -7.79 13.97 21.78
N GLY A 1010 -6.46 14.03 21.76
CA GLY A 1010 -5.58 13.08 21.09
C GLY A 1010 -5.61 13.10 19.56
N VAL A 1011 -6.42 13.97 18.96
CA VAL A 1011 -6.65 13.99 17.51
C VAL A 1011 -6.94 15.39 16.98
N ILE A 1012 -6.44 15.67 15.78
CA ILE A 1012 -6.84 16.83 14.99
C ILE A 1012 -7.30 16.36 13.61
N GLY A 1013 -8.47 16.83 13.18
CA GLY A 1013 -9.09 16.46 11.91
C GLY A 1013 -9.18 17.66 10.99
N ILE A 1014 -8.89 17.45 9.71
CA ILE A 1014 -9.08 18.45 8.65
C ILE A 1014 -9.97 17.89 7.55
N LEU A 1015 -10.65 18.80 6.85
CA LEU A 1015 -11.38 18.50 5.62
C LEU A 1015 -10.55 18.98 4.41
N ALA A 1016 -10.32 18.09 3.45
CA ALA A 1016 -9.57 18.42 2.23
C ALA A 1016 -10.32 17.98 0.97
N ARG A 1017 -10.08 18.69 -0.14
CA ARG A 1017 -10.54 18.29 -1.47
C ARG A 1017 -9.50 17.41 -2.15
N LYS A 1018 -9.97 16.43 -2.92
CA LYS A 1018 -9.17 15.49 -3.71
C LYS A 1018 -8.84 15.99 -5.13
N ASP A 1019 -9.49 17.06 -5.58
CA ASP A 1019 -9.34 17.62 -6.93
C ASP A 1019 -8.41 18.84 -6.99
N GLU A 1020 -8.12 19.33 -8.20
CA GLU A 1020 -7.21 20.45 -8.46
C GLU A 1020 -7.56 21.73 -7.69
N LYS A 1021 -8.83 21.90 -7.28
CA LYS A 1021 -9.29 23.05 -6.49
C LYS A 1021 -8.80 23.04 -5.04
N GLY A 1022 -8.26 21.92 -4.55
CA GLY A 1022 -7.70 21.84 -3.20
C GLY A 1022 -6.26 22.37 -3.08
N GLY A 1023 -5.66 22.81 -4.19
CA GLY A 1023 -4.33 23.41 -4.21
C GLY A 1023 -3.17 22.40 -4.16
N PRO A 1024 -1.92 22.87 -4.06
CA PRO A 1024 -0.73 22.00 -4.20
C PRO A 1024 -0.71 20.82 -3.21
N ILE A 1025 -1.06 21.05 -1.94
CA ILE A 1025 -1.03 20.01 -0.91
C ILE A 1025 -2.05 18.87 -1.14
N THR A 1026 -3.08 19.07 -1.97
CA THR A 1026 -4.01 17.98 -2.33
C THR A 1026 -3.28 16.81 -2.98
N LYS A 1027 -2.22 17.10 -3.75
CA LYS A 1027 -1.36 16.07 -4.33
C LYS A 1027 -0.78 15.19 -3.22
N LEU A 1028 -0.19 15.77 -2.18
CA LEU A 1028 0.31 15.03 -1.02
C LEU A 1028 -0.80 14.25 -0.30
N LEU A 1029 -1.94 14.89 -0.02
CA LEU A 1029 -3.05 14.28 0.73
C LEU A 1029 -3.67 13.06 0.04
N ASN A 1030 -3.62 12.99 -1.29
CA ASN A 1030 -4.08 11.83 -2.05
C ASN A 1030 -3.10 10.63 -1.97
N HIS A 1031 -1.83 10.87 -1.62
CA HIS A 1031 -0.77 9.86 -1.58
C HIS A 1031 -0.45 9.34 -0.17
N ILE A 1032 -0.77 10.10 0.88
CA ILE A 1032 -0.54 9.65 2.27
C ILE A 1032 -1.45 8.46 2.65
N ARG A 1033 -1.03 7.71 3.66
CA ARG A 1033 -1.70 6.52 4.19
C ARG A 1033 -1.69 6.58 5.73
N PRO A 1034 -2.61 5.91 6.44
CA PRO A 1034 -2.48 5.73 7.89
C PRO A 1034 -1.06 5.32 8.30
N GLY A 1035 -0.47 6.06 9.24
CA GLY A 1035 0.93 5.95 9.65
C GLY A 1035 1.88 6.95 8.97
N SER A 1036 1.48 7.61 7.87
CA SER A 1036 2.29 8.68 7.25
C SER A 1036 2.52 9.84 8.21
N VAL A 1037 3.73 10.38 8.20
CA VAL A 1037 4.09 11.57 8.97
C VAL A 1037 4.00 12.82 8.10
N LEU A 1038 3.35 13.84 8.61
CA LEU A 1038 3.39 15.20 8.06
C LEU A 1038 3.81 16.16 9.17
N TYR A 1039 4.06 17.43 8.86
CA TYR A 1039 4.32 18.45 9.85
C TYR A 1039 3.14 19.41 9.92
N MET A 1040 2.79 19.81 11.14
CA MET A 1040 1.68 20.70 11.41
C MET A 1040 2.10 21.84 12.33
N CYS A 1041 1.52 23.01 12.15
CA CYS A 1041 1.69 24.15 13.04
C CYS A 1041 0.37 24.93 13.22
N ALA A 1042 0.24 25.63 14.35
CA ALA A 1042 -0.85 26.57 14.57
C ALA A 1042 -0.61 27.88 13.81
N MET A 1043 -1.65 28.42 13.17
CA MET A 1043 -1.56 29.63 12.36
C MET A 1043 -2.46 30.75 12.91
N GLY A 1044 -2.63 31.84 12.15
CA GLY A 1044 -3.65 32.86 12.43
C GLY A 1044 -5.09 32.31 12.33
N GLY A 1045 -6.09 33.18 12.37
CA GLY A 1045 -7.49 32.81 12.18
C GLY A 1045 -8.45 33.64 13.02
N LEU A 1046 -9.69 33.16 13.14
CA LEU A 1046 -10.77 33.87 13.84
C LEU A 1046 -10.49 33.97 15.34
N ARG A 1047 -10.01 32.89 15.97
CA ARG A 1047 -9.71 32.80 17.40
C ARG A 1047 -10.85 33.27 18.31
N LEU A 1048 -11.99 32.59 18.24
CA LEU A 1048 -13.08 32.75 19.21
C LEU A 1048 -12.71 32.05 20.52
N ARG A 1049 -12.84 32.79 21.62
CA ARG A 1049 -12.60 32.28 22.98
C ARG A 1049 -13.91 32.17 23.74
N PHE A 1050 -14.21 30.98 24.24
CA PHE A 1050 -15.39 30.69 25.05
C PHE A 1050 -14.96 30.69 26.52
N GLU A 1051 -14.99 31.87 27.14
CA GLU A 1051 -14.47 32.10 28.50
C GLU A 1051 -15.64 32.20 29.50
N GLY A 1052 -15.77 31.18 30.36
CA GLY A 1052 -16.87 31.10 31.32
C GLY A 1052 -18.23 31.09 30.64
N ASN A 1053 -19.03 32.14 30.88
CA ASN A 1053 -20.34 32.33 30.25
C ASN A 1053 -20.33 33.44 29.18
N SER A 1054 -19.15 33.76 28.61
CA SER A 1054 -19.00 34.76 27.55
C SER A 1054 -18.24 34.22 26.35
N ILE A 1055 -18.60 34.70 25.15
CA ILE A 1055 -17.84 34.47 23.93
C ILE A 1055 -17.07 35.75 23.62
N LYS A 1056 -15.77 35.66 23.37
CA LYS A 1056 -14.92 36.82 23.07
C LYS A 1056 -14.22 36.69 21.73
N TYR A 1057 -14.14 37.81 21.02
CA TYR A 1057 -13.38 37.98 19.79
C TYR A 1057 -12.54 39.26 19.90
N ARG A 1058 -11.22 39.18 19.74
CA ARG A 1058 -10.32 40.36 19.91
C ARG A 1058 -10.56 41.15 21.22
N GLY A 1059 -10.89 40.45 22.30
CA GLY A 1059 -11.16 41.05 23.61
C GLY A 1059 -12.58 41.60 23.82
N ARG A 1060 -13.41 41.69 22.78
CA ARG A 1060 -14.82 42.15 22.89
C ARG A 1060 -15.77 40.98 23.09
N GLU A 1061 -16.81 41.16 23.89
CA GLU A 1061 -17.87 40.15 24.07
C GLU A 1061 -18.74 40.07 22.82
N ILE A 1062 -19.02 38.86 22.34
CA ILE A 1062 -19.86 38.56 21.19
C ILE A 1062 -21.11 37.83 21.66
N LYS A 1063 -22.28 38.41 21.43
CA LYS A 1063 -23.57 37.78 21.74
C LYS A 1063 -24.25 37.21 20.49
N ARG A 1064 -24.06 37.83 19.33
CA ARG A 1064 -24.72 37.38 18.08
C ARG A 1064 -23.69 37.04 17.01
N ILE A 1065 -23.78 35.83 16.47
CA ILE A 1065 -22.86 35.32 15.45
C ILE A 1065 -23.62 34.99 14.16
N GLY A 1066 -23.30 35.68 13.07
CA GLY A 1066 -23.81 35.40 11.73
C GLY A 1066 -22.79 34.58 10.96
N LEU A 1067 -23.18 33.43 10.41
CA LEU A 1067 -22.30 32.55 9.65
C LEU A 1067 -22.73 32.56 8.18
N LEU A 1068 -21.79 32.81 7.26
CA LEU A 1068 -22.01 32.74 5.82
C LEU A 1068 -21.09 31.69 5.21
N ALA A 1069 -21.64 30.61 4.67
CA ALA A 1069 -20.88 29.54 4.06
C ALA A 1069 -21.18 29.43 2.55
N GLY A 1070 -20.14 29.20 1.75
CA GLY A 1070 -20.26 28.79 0.35
C GLY A 1070 -19.46 27.52 0.08
N GLY A 1071 -20.11 26.47 -0.42
CA GLY A 1071 -19.46 25.17 -0.70
C GLY A 1071 -18.73 24.59 0.51
N THR A 1072 -17.43 24.28 0.37
CA THR A 1072 -16.59 23.72 1.46
C THR A 1072 -16.33 24.68 2.62
N GLY A 1073 -16.69 25.97 2.49
CA GLY A 1073 -16.58 26.96 3.57
C GLY A 1073 -17.47 26.66 4.79
N ILE A 1074 -18.31 25.63 4.71
CA ILE A 1074 -19.09 25.12 5.85
C ILE A 1074 -18.21 24.50 6.95
N ALA A 1075 -17.01 24.00 6.63
CA ALA A 1075 -16.15 23.31 7.60
C ALA A 1075 -15.81 24.12 8.87
N PRO A 1076 -15.27 25.36 8.78
CA PRO A 1076 -15.05 26.19 9.97
C PRO A 1076 -16.36 26.57 10.68
N MET A 1077 -17.48 26.69 9.94
CA MET A 1077 -18.77 27.01 10.53
C MET A 1077 -19.27 25.89 11.45
N ILE A 1078 -19.04 24.64 11.07
CA ILE A 1078 -19.39 23.49 11.90
C ILE A 1078 -18.58 23.48 13.19
N GLN A 1079 -17.27 23.78 13.14
CA GLN A 1079 -16.47 23.90 14.35
C GLN A 1079 -17.03 24.98 15.29
N ILE A 1080 -17.44 26.13 14.75
CA ILE A 1080 -18.03 27.25 15.50
C ILE A 1080 -19.40 26.89 16.09
N ILE A 1081 -20.29 26.30 15.28
CA ILE A 1081 -21.62 25.85 15.72
C ILE A 1081 -21.47 24.85 16.86
N ARG A 1082 -20.54 23.89 16.74
CA ARG A 1082 -20.27 22.89 17.78
C ARG A 1082 -19.83 23.53 19.09
N ALA A 1083 -18.90 24.48 19.04
CA ALA A 1083 -18.46 25.20 20.23
C ALA A 1083 -19.58 26.03 20.86
N PHE A 1084 -20.43 26.66 20.03
CA PHE A 1084 -21.55 27.46 20.48
C PHE A 1084 -22.65 26.63 21.16
N SER A 1085 -23.02 25.48 20.60
CA SER A 1085 -24.01 24.57 21.22
C SER A 1085 -23.58 24.13 22.62
N ASP A 1086 -22.30 23.79 22.79
CA ASP A 1086 -21.75 23.40 24.10
C ASP A 1086 -21.72 24.56 25.08
N PHE A 1087 -21.38 25.75 24.59
CA PHE A 1087 -21.46 26.98 25.38
C PHE A 1087 -22.87 27.24 25.89
N VAL A 1088 -23.88 27.18 25.01
CA VAL A 1088 -25.29 27.38 25.38
C VAL A 1088 -25.71 26.37 26.44
N ARG A 1089 -25.31 25.10 26.30
CA ARG A 1089 -25.59 24.04 27.27
C ARG A 1089 -24.97 24.34 28.63
N LYS A 1090 -23.68 24.72 28.67
CA LYS A 1090 -22.94 25.02 29.90
C LYS A 1090 -23.44 26.29 30.59
N ALA A 1091 -23.75 27.33 29.83
CA ALA A 1091 -24.21 28.61 30.36
C ALA A 1091 -25.68 28.55 30.83
N GLY A 1092 -26.48 27.63 30.29
CA GLY A 1092 -27.89 27.45 30.67
C GLY A 1092 -28.68 28.76 30.51
N PRO A 1093 -29.45 29.21 31.52
CA PRO A 1093 -30.18 30.48 31.45
C PRO A 1093 -29.31 31.72 31.19
N LYS A 1094 -28.01 31.67 31.50
CA LYS A 1094 -27.08 32.78 31.24
C LYS A 1094 -26.75 32.95 29.76
N ALA A 1095 -27.09 31.97 28.92
CA ALA A 1095 -27.01 32.09 27.47
C ALA A 1095 -28.12 32.99 26.88
N ASN A 1096 -29.08 33.46 27.70
CA ASN A 1096 -30.14 34.37 27.24
C ASN A 1096 -29.54 35.62 26.59
N GLY A 1097 -29.89 35.85 25.32
CA GLY A 1097 -29.35 36.95 24.51
C GLY A 1097 -28.27 36.51 23.50
N TYR A 1098 -27.75 35.29 23.61
CA TYR A 1098 -26.86 34.71 22.61
C TYR A 1098 -27.66 34.15 21.43
N LYS A 1099 -27.21 34.40 20.19
CA LYS A 1099 -27.84 33.86 18.98
C LYS A 1099 -26.83 33.56 17.88
N MET A 1100 -27.10 32.52 17.10
CA MET A 1100 -26.32 32.13 15.93
C MET A 1100 -27.20 31.84 14.73
N ASN A 1101 -26.92 32.49 13.60
CA ASN A 1101 -27.67 32.31 12.35
C ASN A 1101 -26.71 31.91 11.23
N LEU A 1102 -27.00 30.80 10.53
CA LEU A 1102 -26.24 30.35 9.36
C LEU A 1102 -27.00 30.60 8.07
N ILE A 1103 -26.35 31.20 7.06
CA ILE A 1103 -26.80 31.12 5.67
C ILE A 1103 -25.78 30.31 4.89
N PHE A 1104 -26.23 29.22 4.28
CA PHE A 1104 -25.37 28.31 3.52
C PHE A 1104 -25.80 28.27 2.05
N ALA A 1105 -24.89 28.66 1.15
CA ALA A 1105 -25.09 28.56 -0.29
C ALA A 1105 -24.36 27.33 -0.86
N ALA A 1106 -25.09 26.53 -1.64
CA ALA A 1106 -24.56 25.33 -2.29
C ALA A 1106 -25.14 25.16 -3.71
N GLU A 1107 -24.54 24.29 -4.53
CA GLU A 1107 -25.00 24.08 -5.91
C GLU A 1107 -26.26 23.21 -5.96
N GLY A 1108 -26.23 22.01 -5.38
CA GLY A 1108 -27.42 21.16 -5.19
C GLY A 1108 -27.56 20.60 -3.77
N GLU A 1109 -28.65 19.87 -3.51
CA GLU A 1109 -28.93 19.28 -2.18
C GLU A 1109 -27.80 18.34 -1.69
N HIS A 1110 -27.19 17.60 -2.61
CA HIS A 1110 -26.06 16.70 -2.33
C HIS A 1110 -24.79 17.43 -1.88
N ASP A 1111 -24.70 18.75 -2.08
CA ASP A 1111 -23.62 19.59 -1.58
C ASP A 1111 -23.89 20.10 -0.16
N VAL A 1112 -25.11 19.89 0.38
CA VAL A 1112 -25.49 20.24 1.76
C VAL A 1112 -25.07 19.13 2.73
N SER A 1113 -23.77 18.98 2.81
CA SER A 1113 -23.01 18.03 3.61
C SER A 1113 -23.49 17.82 5.06
N TYR A 1114 -23.91 18.89 5.74
CA TYR A 1114 -24.19 18.86 7.18
C TYR A 1114 -25.69 18.95 7.50
N MET A 1115 -26.58 18.69 6.55
CA MET A 1115 -28.01 18.91 6.74
C MET A 1115 -28.56 18.22 7.99
N LYS A 1116 -28.16 16.95 8.23
CA LYS A 1116 -28.52 16.22 9.45
C LYS A 1116 -28.02 16.92 10.72
N VAL A 1117 -26.73 17.26 10.75
CA VAL A 1117 -26.11 17.94 11.90
C VAL A 1117 -26.77 19.30 12.19
N LEU A 1118 -27.05 20.08 11.14
CA LEU A 1118 -27.71 21.39 11.26
C LEU A 1118 -29.15 21.23 11.76
N ASN A 1119 -29.86 20.19 11.33
CA ASN A 1119 -31.19 19.85 11.82
C ASN A 1119 -31.16 19.44 13.29
N ASP A 1120 -30.24 18.56 13.68
CA ASP A 1120 -30.10 18.10 15.07
C ASP A 1120 -29.82 19.29 16.01
N VAL A 1121 -28.89 20.18 15.63
CA VAL A 1121 -28.59 21.39 16.43
C VAL A 1121 -29.77 22.35 16.51
N LYS A 1122 -30.50 22.54 15.40
CA LYS A 1122 -31.71 23.39 15.39
C LYS A 1122 -32.81 22.80 16.27
N GLN A 1123 -32.95 21.48 16.28
CA GLN A 1123 -33.92 20.78 17.11
C GLN A 1123 -33.57 20.89 18.60
N ASP A 1124 -32.28 20.75 18.94
CA ASP A 1124 -31.79 20.83 20.32
C ASP A 1124 -31.78 22.28 20.86
N PHE A 1125 -31.54 23.27 20.00
CA PHE A 1125 -31.36 24.68 20.37
C PHE A 1125 -32.19 25.66 19.52
N PRO A 1126 -33.52 25.49 19.43
CA PRO A 1126 -34.37 26.22 18.47
C PRO A 1126 -34.44 27.73 18.70
N THR A 1127 -34.16 28.19 19.92
CA THR A 1127 -34.13 29.62 20.28
C THR A 1127 -32.78 30.29 20.04
N TYR A 1128 -31.70 29.50 19.98
CA TYR A 1128 -30.32 29.99 19.92
C TYR A 1128 -29.70 29.82 18.54
N PHE A 1129 -30.12 28.81 17.78
CA PHE A 1129 -29.56 28.49 16.48
C PHE A 1129 -30.63 28.46 15.39
N SER A 1130 -30.36 29.11 14.27
CA SER A 1130 -31.16 28.99 13.05
C SER A 1130 -30.24 28.86 11.83
N TYR A 1131 -30.73 28.22 10.78
CA TYR A 1131 -30.03 28.16 9.51
C TYR A 1131 -31.00 28.34 8.34
N TYR A 1132 -30.46 28.78 7.20
CA TYR A 1132 -31.17 28.95 5.93
C TYR A 1132 -30.25 28.51 4.79
N ILE A 1133 -30.76 27.70 3.87
CA ILE A 1133 -29.97 27.15 2.75
C ILE A 1133 -30.49 27.74 1.44
N LYS A 1134 -29.55 28.11 0.58
CA LYS A 1134 -29.82 28.57 -0.78
C LYS A 1134 -29.15 27.65 -1.79
N LEU A 1135 -29.94 27.06 -2.70
CA LEU A 1135 -29.45 26.18 -3.75
C LEU A 1135 -29.55 26.83 -5.12
N ASN A 1136 -28.51 26.69 -5.95
CA ASN A 1136 -28.59 27.09 -7.35
C ASN A 1136 -29.45 26.13 -8.18
N SER A 1137 -29.31 24.83 -7.89
CA SER A 1137 -29.95 23.71 -8.58
C SER A 1137 -30.74 22.85 -7.57
N PRO A 1138 -31.90 23.32 -7.08
CA PRO A 1138 -32.68 22.62 -6.05
C PRO A 1138 -33.37 21.35 -6.58
N PRO A 1139 -33.57 20.32 -5.74
CA PRO A 1139 -34.38 19.15 -6.07
C PRO A 1139 -35.87 19.50 -6.15
N LEU A 1140 -36.66 18.62 -6.77
CA LEU A 1140 -38.12 18.78 -6.87
C LEU A 1140 -38.75 18.75 -5.47
N GLY A 1141 -39.50 19.79 -5.11
CA GLY A 1141 -40.11 19.92 -3.77
C GLY A 1141 -39.25 20.66 -2.73
N TRP A 1142 -38.12 21.26 -3.11
CA TRP A 1142 -37.33 22.13 -2.24
C TRP A 1142 -38.13 23.37 -1.80
N THR A 1143 -38.18 23.63 -0.50
CA THR A 1143 -39.00 24.69 0.11
C THR A 1143 -38.19 25.87 0.66
N GLU A 1144 -36.86 25.78 0.63
CA GLU A 1144 -35.95 26.83 1.10
C GLU A 1144 -35.51 27.74 -0.08
N GLY A 1145 -34.43 28.50 0.08
CA GLY A 1145 -34.03 29.52 -0.89
C GLY A 1145 -33.46 28.97 -2.20
N VAL A 1146 -33.67 29.72 -3.29
CA VAL A 1146 -33.17 29.40 -4.64
C VAL A 1146 -32.30 30.55 -5.17
N GLY A 1147 -31.12 30.24 -5.73
CA GLY A 1147 -30.18 31.18 -6.35
C GLY A 1147 -29.11 31.77 -5.41
N PHE A 1148 -28.53 32.91 -5.78
CA PHE A 1148 -27.45 33.57 -5.02
C PHE A 1148 -27.95 34.33 -3.79
N ILE A 1149 -27.16 34.43 -2.72
CA ILE A 1149 -27.51 35.23 -1.52
C ILE A 1149 -27.64 36.72 -1.88
N GLU A 1150 -28.75 37.34 -1.48
CA GLU A 1150 -29.10 38.72 -1.79
C GLU A 1150 -29.34 39.57 -0.54
N THR A 1151 -29.51 40.89 -0.72
CA THR A 1151 -29.76 41.84 0.38
C THR A 1151 -30.97 41.46 1.22
N ARG A 1152 -32.04 40.93 0.59
CA ARG A 1152 -33.24 40.47 1.30
C ARG A 1152 -32.96 39.30 2.25
N ASP A 1153 -32.05 38.39 1.87
CA ASP A 1153 -31.71 37.23 2.69
C ASP A 1153 -30.95 37.68 3.95
N ILE A 1154 -29.99 38.60 3.79
CA ILE A 1154 -29.25 39.18 4.93
C ILE A 1154 -30.22 39.91 5.87
N LYS A 1155 -31.10 40.78 5.35
CA LYS A 1155 -32.07 41.51 6.18
C LYS A 1155 -33.06 40.61 6.92
N ALA A 1156 -33.48 39.50 6.30
CA ALA A 1156 -34.48 38.60 6.86
C ALA A 1156 -33.88 37.55 7.80
N ARG A 1157 -32.64 37.12 7.57
CA ARG A 1157 -32.05 35.95 8.24
C ARG A 1157 -30.84 36.29 9.11
N MET A 1158 -30.20 37.43 8.92
CA MET A 1158 -29.17 37.95 9.85
C MET A 1158 -29.76 38.98 10.80
N PHE A 1159 -29.07 39.21 11.92
CA PHE A 1159 -29.41 40.30 12.84
C PHE A 1159 -29.02 41.66 12.24
N HIS A 1160 -29.76 42.71 12.61
CA HIS A 1160 -29.36 44.08 12.31
C HIS A 1160 -28.17 44.48 13.21
N PRO A 1161 -27.09 45.04 12.64
CA PRO A 1161 -25.88 45.32 13.40
C PRO A 1161 -26.16 46.38 14.49
N ALA A 1162 -25.75 46.09 15.73
CA ALA A 1162 -25.67 47.06 16.83
C ALA A 1162 -24.22 47.10 17.38
N GLU A 1163 -23.78 48.26 17.85
CA GLU A 1163 -22.38 48.71 17.76
C GLU A 1163 -21.28 47.85 18.43
N ALA A 1164 -21.53 46.95 19.40
CA ALA A 1164 -20.44 46.32 20.17
C ALA A 1164 -20.34 44.78 20.19
N HIS A 1165 -21.45 44.03 20.02
CA HIS A 1165 -21.51 42.60 20.40
C HIS A 1165 -21.76 41.62 19.24
N ASP A 1166 -21.64 42.09 18.02
CA ASP A 1166 -22.02 41.36 16.82
C ASP A 1166 -20.80 40.92 16.02
N LEU A 1167 -20.89 39.74 15.39
CA LEU A 1167 -19.85 39.20 14.53
C LEU A 1167 -20.44 38.42 13.37
N CYS A 1168 -20.10 38.79 12.15
CA CYS A 1168 -20.34 38.01 10.95
C CYS A 1168 -19.05 37.30 10.52
N VAL A 1169 -19.13 35.99 10.35
CA VAL A 1169 -18.03 35.11 9.97
C VAL A 1169 -18.38 34.49 8.62
N LEU A 1170 -17.49 34.61 7.64
CA LEU A 1170 -17.74 34.09 6.30
C LEU A 1170 -16.57 33.26 5.75
N CYS A 1171 -16.91 32.16 5.09
CA CYS A 1171 -15.93 31.28 4.43
C CYS A 1171 -16.52 30.72 3.13
N GLY A 1172 -15.71 30.68 2.08
CA GLY A 1172 -16.07 30.10 0.79
C GLY A 1172 -15.06 30.48 -0.30
N PRO A 1173 -15.38 30.23 -1.57
CA PRO A 1173 -14.53 30.68 -2.68
C PRO A 1173 -14.28 32.20 -2.62
N PRO A 1174 -13.11 32.71 -3.05
CA PRO A 1174 -12.78 34.14 -2.96
C PRO A 1174 -13.82 35.07 -3.60
N VAL A 1175 -14.48 34.61 -4.67
CA VAL A 1175 -15.57 35.36 -5.33
C VAL A 1175 -16.80 35.47 -4.43
N PHE A 1176 -17.17 34.38 -3.74
CA PHE A 1176 -18.26 34.36 -2.78
C PHE A 1176 -17.97 35.32 -1.62
N GLU A 1177 -16.79 35.21 -1.01
CA GLU A 1177 -16.41 36.04 0.14
C GLU A 1177 -16.40 37.54 -0.19
N ARG A 1178 -15.79 37.93 -1.31
CA ARG A 1178 -15.82 39.34 -1.77
C ARG A 1178 -17.24 39.86 -1.99
N SER A 1179 -18.13 39.02 -2.49
CA SER A 1179 -19.52 39.40 -2.75
C SER A 1179 -20.30 39.55 -1.44
N MET A 1180 -20.08 38.65 -0.48
CA MET A 1180 -20.69 38.69 0.84
C MET A 1180 -20.19 39.88 1.67
N ILE A 1181 -18.91 40.22 1.62
CA ILE A 1181 -18.37 41.42 2.30
C ILE A 1181 -19.05 42.69 1.78
N LYS A 1182 -19.17 42.85 0.45
CA LYS A 1182 -19.90 43.98 -0.15
C LYS A 1182 -21.36 44.02 0.31
N LEU A 1183 -22.00 42.87 0.40
CA LEU A 1183 -23.39 42.75 0.81
C LEU A 1183 -23.58 43.11 2.30
N LEU A 1184 -22.68 42.64 3.17
CA LEU A 1184 -22.68 42.96 4.60
C LEU A 1184 -22.46 44.46 4.84
N ASN A 1185 -21.47 45.06 4.18
CA ASN A 1185 -21.20 46.50 4.27
C ASN A 1185 -22.42 47.33 3.83
N LYS A 1186 -23.10 46.94 2.74
CA LYS A 1186 -24.34 47.60 2.30
C LYS A 1186 -25.49 47.49 3.31
N ASN A 1187 -25.43 46.53 4.22
CA ASN A 1187 -26.43 46.31 5.27
C ASN A 1187 -25.96 46.79 6.65
N GLY A 1188 -24.91 47.62 6.72
CA GLY A 1188 -24.50 48.33 7.93
C GLY A 1188 -23.50 47.60 8.83
N PHE A 1189 -22.92 46.48 8.39
CA PHE A 1189 -21.84 45.83 9.14
C PHE A 1189 -20.52 46.57 8.94
N GLU A 1190 -19.79 46.79 10.03
CA GLU A 1190 -18.47 47.41 10.01
C GLU A 1190 -17.34 46.39 9.81
N GLU A 1191 -16.16 46.84 9.41
CA GLU A 1191 -14.99 45.97 9.17
C GLU A 1191 -14.58 45.17 10.42
N ASN A 1192 -14.66 45.77 11.61
CA ASN A 1192 -14.39 45.08 12.87
C ASN A 1192 -15.43 43.99 13.19
N GLN A 1193 -16.63 44.04 12.60
CA GLN A 1193 -17.74 43.09 12.78
C GLN A 1193 -17.71 41.96 11.75
N ILE A 1194 -16.80 41.98 10.79
CA ILE A 1194 -16.71 40.99 9.72
C ILE A 1194 -15.38 40.23 9.83
N PHE A 1195 -15.44 38.91 9.81
CA PHE A 1195 -14.28 38.04 9.65
C PHE A 1195 -14.41 37.17 8.41
N SER A 1196 -13.37 37.13 7.59
CA SER A 1196 -13.28 36.37 6.35
C SER A 1196 -12.07 35.46 6.41
N PHE A 1197 -12.28 34.18 6.10
CA PHE A 1197 -11.23 33.17 6.13
C PHE A 1197 -10.25 33.32 4.94
N SER A 1198 -10.64 34.00 3.85
CA SER A 1198 -9.78 34.20 2.66
C SER A 1198 -8.88 35.45 2.68
N THR A 1199 -9.10 36.43 3.57
CA THR A 1199 -8.36 37.71 3.57
C THR A 1199 -7.00 37.67 4.27
N MET A 1200 -6.54 36.52 4.77
CA MET A 1200 -5.30 36.39 5.56
C MET A 1200 -4.01 36.11 4.77
N ASP A 1201 -3.95 36.47 3.49
CA ASP A 1201 -2.71 36.40 2.67
C ASP A 1201 -1.82 37.65 2.76
N ARG A 1202 -2.07 38.63 3.66
CA ARG A 1202 -1.35 39.92 3.61
C ARG A 1202 -0.65 40.43 4.86
N VAL A 1203 -0.78 39.80 6.03
CA VAL A 1203 -0.19 40.40 7.26
C VAL A 1203 0.67 39.45 8.11
N SER A 1204 0.68 38.14 7.87
CA SER A 1204 1.44 37.20 8.75
C SER A 1204 2.33 36.19 8.02
N ALA A 1205 2.62 36.43 6.73
CA ALA A 1205 3.53 35.59 5.93
C ALA A 1205 4.82 36.33 5.50
N LYS A 1206 5.18 37.41 6.21
CA LYS A 1206 6.49 38.05 6.12
C LYS A 1206 7.34 37.65 7.32
#